data_AF-A0AA40P4F2-F1
#
_entry.id   AF-A0AA40P4F2-F1
#
_cell.length_a   1.000
_cell.length_b   1.000
_cell.length_c   1.000
_cell.angle_alpha   90.00
_cell.angle_beta   90.00
_cell.angle_gamma   90.00
#
_symmetry.space_group_name_H-M   'P 1'
#
loop_
_entity.id
_entity.type
_entity.pdbx_description
1 polymer ?
#
loop_
_entity_poly.entity_id
_entity_poly.type
_entity_poly.pdbx_seq_one_letter_code
_entity_poly.pdbx_strand_id
1 'polypeptide(L)'
;MDDRHGDTPGSEPVSPTPRQTSFTVTGRTSAYLNKVRQMRPRAHSDYQPTSFYVTKGERLELSHYEQSAGKISAVIGVPRFNTPIVIDLKVGLNAIDVPESGLLSFIYQEAGKSVPITIKGDYSYVPAFTLKETTNAMWQARMAQYNNAPVVMLTSERAIIIVRYESARLYITDPEKLMAYYDEVIRSQDDISGALGEGETEWAIDPNKHFHVEADTGYMFAADGHMGYSGAVALRYLLSGNIAEERWGPWHESGHQRQIDPMTWAGMTEVTVNIYSLATQERMDGRASRLDNQYPSIKQYLNSSHRVFSELPNLFQKAAMFWQLHQTFGPPFYPQLHQRYRLMQAPPQQSGDKIQRFIVETSLISGRDLSTFFDKWGIYSTPETLRQITDLPSLEKPIWETDATITFPISLPVPVYFPELPHILSDLKADFNQTTRFSINEKWFEKFRYNVTRNGLVMATVNHAVCTNCSVILDGNRCYVEVHIQIMPGEKWAVNVVTHEPNSLQYEAASTRSYPLLLATIRNLFTDDHCAELRPGLTQLALNTYFSEVNRLQINEIHAHLLRRAQRIYLQKMIASVQISSGFISVAFATADFKNYTYALRGTSLVYATLDKGYPSQSDLIENIWVKYGAVDPNDTYSITVSMDHSSTPYVLFSATLAESRIALPIRALFTDYTMTTLTPLADQQTINTLYRTVNGDPLISITNRADYQSYLSIARRLLLQTTIAKVVRTANSLSVYFEGDVFKTHNYKLYVNDRYSSEVTQGRPYYSSLSNGVWTSNAKFDSDDNCKVFCEHSGMTYTLYESNTATAVHLSALQDADLTHCDPSAL
;
A
#
# COMPACT_ATOMS: atom_id res chain seq x y z
N MET A 1 58.15 16.51 -55.11
CA MET A 1 57.33 15.29 -55.18
C MET A 1 57.76 14.46 -53.99
N ASP A 2 57.48 14.96 -52.80
CA ASP A 2 56.24 14.87 -52.01
C ASP A 2 56.18 13.53 -51.27
N ASP A 3 56.77 13.61 -50.07
CA ASP A 3 56.61 12.74 -48.93
C ASP A 3 55.16 12.69 -48.47
N ARG A 4 54.78 11.57 -47.85
CA ARG A 4 53.93 11.57 -46.64
C ARG A 4 53.89 10.17 -46.03
N HIS A 5 54.80 9.98 -45.07
CA HIS A 5 54.65 8.99 -44.02
C HIS A 5 53.40 9.31 -43.19
N GLY A 6 52.57 8.30 -42.95
CA GLY A 6 51.42 8.39 -42.05
C GLY A 6 51.90 8.36 -40.60
N ASP A 7 51.72 9.46 -39.90
CA ASP A 7 52.01 9.60 -38.48
C ASP A 7 51.12 8.69 -37.63
N THR A 8 51.78 7.81 -36.89
CA THR A 8 51.29 7.09 -35.73
C THR A 8 50.81 8.08 -34.65
N PRO A 9 49.61 7.90 -34.05
CA PRO A 9 49.16 8.74 -32.94
C PRO A 9 50.04 8.52 -31.71
N GLY A 10 50.37 9.61 -31.00
CA GLY A 10 51.24 9.61 -29.83
C GLY A 10 50.78 8.65 -28.73
N SER A 11 51.49 7.53 -28.61
CA SER A 11 51.59 6.74 -27.39
C SER A 11 52.48 7.50 -26.40
N GLU A 12 51.95 7.89 -25.24
CA GLU A 12 52.82 8.11 -24.09
C GLU A 12 53.69 6.86 -23.88
N PRO A 13 54.97 7.01 -23.50
CA PRO A 13 55.82 5.86 -23.24
C PRO A 13 55.20 4.99 -22.13
N VAL A 14 55.05 3.70 -22.41
CA VAL A 14 54.64 2.67 -21.44
C VAL A 14 55.62 2.72 -20.28
N SER A 15 55.20 3.28 -19.14
CA SER A 15 55.95 3.17 -17.91
C SER A 15 56.00 1.69 -17.53
N PRO A 16 57.19 1.09 -17.32
CA PRO A 16 57.33 -0.34 -17.02
C PRO A 16 56.85 -0.72 -15.61
N THR A 17 56.26 0.24 -14.87
CA THR A 17 55.71 0.01 -13.54
C THR A 17 54.18 -0.02 -13.64
N PRO A 18 53.51 -1.11 -13.22
CA PRO A 18 52.04 -1.18 -13.21
C PRO A 18 51.47 0.03 -12.45
N ARG A 19 50.45 0.68 -13.01
CA ARG A 19 49.78 1.80 -12.33
C ARG A 19 49.20 1.30 -11.01
N GLN A 20 49.26 2.13 -9.97
CA GLN A 20 48.70 1.81 -8.66
C GLN A 20 47.91 3.01 -8.12
N THR A 21 46.74 2.71 -7.55
CA THR A 21 45.84 3.68 -6.92
C THR A 21 45.01 2.99 -5.82
N SER A 22 44.11 3.72 -5.18
CA SER A 22 43.17 3.16 -4.21
C SER A 22 41.77 3.73 -4.39
N PHE A 23 40.76 2.91 -4.12
CA PHE A 23 39.36 3.32 -4.05
C PHE A 23 38.76 2.87 -2.72
N THR A 24 38.19 3.79 -1.95
CA THR A 24 37.50 3.46 -0.70
C THR A 24 36.07 3.06 -1.01
N VAL A 25 35.74 1.80 -0.77
CA VAL A 25 34.38 1.28 -0.90
C VAL A 25 33.67 1.45 0.44
N THR A 26 32.49 2.07 0.43
CA THR A 26 31.68 2.31 1.64
C THR A 26 30.57 1.27 1.71
N GLY A 27 30.50 0.52 2.79
CA GLY A 27 29.49 -0.50 2.99
C GLY A 27 28.12 0.11 3.27
N ARG A 28 27.11 -0.42 2.59
CA ARG A 28 25.71 0.01 2.69
C ARG A 28 24.81 -1.19 2.97
N THR A 29 23.65 -1.00 3.57
CA THR A 29 22.65 -2.08 3.63
C THR A 29 22.27 -2.50 2.21
N SER A 30 22.13 -3.80 1.95
CA SER A 30 21.82 -4.33 0.61
C SER A 30 20.60 -3.66 -0.03
N ALA A 31 20.68 -3.33 -1.32
CA ALA A 31 19.55 -2.74 -2.06
C ALA A 31 18.32 -3.67 -2.08
N TYR A 32 18.52 -4.99 -2.06
CA TYR A 32 17.43 -5.97 -1.95
C TYR A 32 16.73 -5.90 -0.58
N LEU A 33 17.49 -5.81 0.51
CA LEU A 33 16.90 -5.69 1.85
C LEU A 33 16.13 -4.37 2.00
N ASN A 34 16.66 -3.27 1.47
CA ASN A 34 15.94 -1.99 1.43
C ASN A 34 14.67 -2.04 0.57
N LYS A 35 14.69 -2.76 -0.56
CA LYS A 35 13.49 -3.03 -1.39
C LYS A 35 12.41 -3.74 -0.57
N VAL A 36 12.77 -4.81 0.13
CA VAL A 36 11.84 -5.59 0.98
C VAL A 36 11.29 -4.73 2.11
N ARG A 37 12.17 -4.05 2.86
CA ARG A 37 11.81 -3.18 3.99
C ARG A 37 10.82 -2.08 3.59
N GLN A 38 11.00 -1.51 2.41
CA GLN A 38 10.15 -0.43 1.91
C GLN A 38 8.98 -0.92 1.04
N MET A 39 8.76 -2.23 0.92
CA MET A 39 7.70 -2.86 0.11
C MET A 39 7.68 -2.46 -1.36
N ARG A 40 8.86 -2.34 -1.95
CA ARG A 40 9.05 -1.89 -3.33
C ARG A 40 9.15 -3.07 -4.30
N PRO A 41 8.65 -2.95 -5.54
CA PRO A 41 8.78 -4.00 -6.55
C PRO A 41 10.19 -4.07 -7.14
N ARG A 42 11.01 -3.02 -7.00
CA ARG A 42 12.35 -2.92 -7.59
C ARG A 42 13.37 -2.38 -6.58
N ALA A 43 14.60 -2.86 -6.65
CA ALA A 43 15.72 -2.38 -5.83
C ALA A 43 16.46 -1.20 -6.49
N HIS A 44 17.09 -0.36 -5.66
CA HIS A 44 18.14 0.57 -6.09
C HIS A 44 19.44 -0.18 -6.44
N SER A 45 20.51 0.56 -6.79
CA SER A 45 21.79 -0.04 -7.18
C SER A 45 22.73 -0.27 -6.01
N ASP A 46 23.20 -1.51 -5.86
CA ASP A 46 24.32 -1.85 -4.96
C ASP A 46 25.69 -1.36 -5.50
N TYR A 47 25.75 -0.82 -6.72
CA TYR A 47 27.02 -0.53 -7.39
C TYR A 47 27.65 0.77 -6.88
N GLN A 48 28.95 0.71 -6.66
CA GLN A 48 29.83 1.85 -6.41
C GLN A 48 30.86 1.93 -7.54
N PRO A 49 30.51 2.59 -8.65
CA PRO A 49 31.40 2.68 -9.80
C PRO A 49 32.63 3.54 -9.51
N THR A 50 33.73 3.18 -10.16
CA THR A 50 35.00 3.90 -10.11
C THR A 50 35.25 4.65 -11.43
N SER A 51 36.31 5.44 -11.50
CA SER A 51 36.77 6.06 -12.75
C SER A 51 37.72 5.17 -13.56
N PHE A 52 37.82 3.87 -13.23
CA PHE A 52 38.75 2.93 -13.87
C PHE A 52 38.02 2.01 -14.84
N TYR A 53 38.54 1.94 -16.06
CA TYR A 53 38.10 1.00 -17.10
C TYR A 53 39.19 -0.04 -17.32
N VAL A 54 38.81 -1.31 -17.29
CA VAL A 54 39.72 -2.44 -17.47
C VAL A 54 39.46 -3.12 -18.81
N THR A 55 40.51 -3.64 -19.44
CA THR A 55 40.41 -4.29 -20.75
C THR A 55 40.52 -5.80 -20.61
N LYS A 56 39.69 -6.53 -21.34
CA LYS A 56 39.73 -7.99 -21.41
C LYS A 56 41.16 -8.50 -21.69
N GLY A 57 41.61 -9.44 -20.87
CA GLY A 57 42.92 -10.08 -20.97
C GLY A 57 44.06 -9.35 -20.25
N GLU A 58 43.85 -8.11 -19.79
CA GLU A 58 44.82 -7.40 -18.95
C GLU A 58 44.83 -7.96 -17.53
N ARG A 59 45.95 -7.74 -16.82
CA ARG A 59 46.12 -8.16 -15.43
C ARG A 59 45.69 -7.04 -14.48
N LEU A 60 44.76 -7.37 -13.60
CA LEU A 60 44.29 -6.49 -12.53
C LEU A 60 44.56 -7.12 -11.16
N GLU A 61 45.26 -6.40 -10.30
CA GLU A 61 45.51 -6.74 -8.91
C GLU A 61 44.62 -5.86 -8.01
N LEU A 62 43.71 -6.50 -7.27
CA LEU A 62 42.86 -5.86 -6.28
C LEU A 62 43.23 -6.40 -4.90
N SER A 63 43.53 -5.54 -3.94
CA SER A 63 43.87 -5.99 -2.59
C SER A 63 43.26 -5.16 -1.48
N HIS A 64 42.80 -5.84 -0.44
CA HIS A 64 42.41 -5.28 0.84
C HIS A 64 42.89 -6.20 1.97
N TYR A 65 43.28 -5.63 3.11
CA TYR A 65 43.82 -6.39 4.24
C TYR A 65 42.93 -6.32 5.49
N GLU A 66 41.75 -5.74 5.36
CA GLU A 66 40.76 -5.65 6.44
C GLU A 66 40.07 -7.01 6.63
N GLN A 67 40.43 -7.73 7.70
CA GLN A 67 39.88 -9.06 7.97
C GLN A 67 38.41 -9.01 8.41
N SER A 68 37.98 -7.88 9.00
CA SER A 68 36.60 -7.68 9.44
C SER A 68 35.68 -7.16 8.34
N ALA A 69 36.20 -7.02 7.11
CA ALA A 69 35.49 -6.44 5.97
C ALA A 69 34.32 -7.28 5.48
N GLY A 70 34.16 -8.55 5.87
CA GLY A 70 33.10 -9.38 5.31
C GLY A 70 33.25 -9.53 3.79
N LYS A 71 32.12 -9.55 3.06
CA LYS A 71 32.10 -9.79 1.61
C LYS A 71 32.19 -8.47 0.82
N ILE A 72 33.24 -8.36 0.00
CA ILE A 72 33.40 -7.30 -1.01
C ILE A 72 33.47 -7.98 -2.39
N SER A 73 32.77 -7.42 -3.37
CA SER A 73 32.82 -7.92 -4.75
C SER A 73 33.24 -6.81 -5.70
N ALA A 74 34.17 -7.11 -6.60
CA ALA A 74 34.44 -6.28 -7.77
C ALA A 74 33.41 -6.59 -8.85
N VAL A 75 32.96 -5.57 -9.58
CA VAL A 75 32.07 -5.71 -10.72
C VAL A 75 32.73 -5.10 -11.94
N ILE A 76 32.81 -5.85 -13.02
CA ILE A 76 33.37 -5.38 -14.29
C ILE A 76 32.23 -5.28 -15.31
N GLY A 77 31.95 -4.05 -15.75
CA GLY A 77 30.91 -3.74 -16.71
C GLY A 77 29.72 -2.99 -16.12
N VAL A 78 28.95 -2.38 -17.01
CA VAL A 78 27.76 -1.58 -16.69
C VAL A 78 26.52 -2.30 -17.22
N PRO A 79 25.44 -2.46 -16.44
CA PRO A 79 24.21 -3.10 -16.93
C PRO A 79 23.73 -2.46 -18.23
N ARG A 80 23.26 -3.27 -19.18
CA ARG A 80 22.75 -2.86 -20.51
C ARG A 80 23.80 -2.40 -21.51
N PHE A 81 24.93 -1.88 -21.04
CA PHE A 81 26.11 -1.64 -21.90
C PHE A 81 26.98 -2.91 -22.03
N ASN A 82 27.07 -3.68 -20.95
CA ASN A 82 27.75 -4.98 -20.86
C ASN A 82 26.82 -6.02 -20.20
N THR A 83 27.29 -7.27 -20.15
CA THR A 83 26.84 -8.25 -19.15
C THR A 83 27.80 -8.18 -17.97
N PRO A 84 27.44 -7.54 -16.83
CA PRO A 84 28.39 -7.33 -15.74
C PRO A 84 28.88 -8.63 -15.14
N ILE A 85 30.18 -8.72 -14.84
CA ILE A 85 30.80 -9.87 -14.18
C ILE A 85 31.13 -9.49 -12.75
N VAL A 86 30.60 -10.26 -11.80
CA VAL A 86 30.83 -10.06 -10.35
C VAL A 86 31.89 -11.05 -9.88
N ILE A 87 32.91 -10.54 -9.20
CA ILE A 87 34.05 -11.31 -8.67
C ILE A 87 34.18 -11.03 -7.19
N ASP A 88 33.96 -12.06 -6.37
CA ASP A 88 34.13 -11.97 -4.92
C ASP A 88 35.63 -11.87 -4.57
N LEU A 89 35.97 -10.84 -3.80
CA LEU A 89 37.34 -10.60 -3.35
C LEU A 89 37.61 -11.38 -2.06
N LYS A 90 38.80 -11.97 -2.00
CA LYS A 90 39.37 -12.54 -0.78
C LYS A 90 40.18 -11.46 -0.07
N VAL A 91 40.27 -11.55 1.26
CA VAL A 91 41.25 -10.76 2.02
C VAL A 91 42.66 -11.08 1.51
N GLY A 92 43.46 -10.05 1.29
CA GLY A 92 44.78 -10.11 0.68
C GLY A 92 44.77 -9.71 -0.80
N LEU A 93 45.70 -10.26 -1.56
CA LEU A 93 45.86 -10.00 -2.99
C LEU A 93 44.93 -10.88 -3.83
N ASN A 94 44.15 -10.25 -4.71
CA ASN A 94 43.34 -10.90 -5.72
C ASN A 94 43.89 -10.49 -7.09
N ALA A 95 44.49 -11.45 -7.79
CA ALA A 95 45.04 -11.21 -9.10
C ALA A 95 44.10 -11.80 -10.16
N ILE A 96 43.53 -10.93 -10.98
CA ILE A 96 42.42 -11.18 -11.88
C ILE A 96 42.91 -10.99 -13.30
N ASP A 97 42.73 -12.03 -14.13
CA ASP A 97 42.79 -11.87 -15.58
C ASP A 97 41.42 -11.36 -16.03
N VAL A 98 41.39 -10.11 -16.51
CA VAL A 98 40.13 -9.40 -16.74
C VAL A 98 39.28 -10.16 -17.77
N PRO A 99 38.10 -10.67 -17.38
CA PRO A 99 37.33 -11.61 -18.21
C PRO A 99 36.62 -10.90 -19.37
N GLU A 100 36.21 -9.64 -19.15
CA GLU A 100 35.55 -8.78 -20.14
C GLU A 100 35.96 -7.32 -19.93
N SER A 101 35.95 -6.52 -20.99
CA SER A 101 36.24 -5.09 -20.89
C SER A 101 35.05 -4.35 -20.27
N GLY A 102 35.32 -3.44 -19.32
CA GLY A 102 34.24 -2.70 -18.67
C GLY A 102 34.71 -1.76 -17.57
N LEU A 103 33.78 -0.93 -17.09
CA LEU A 103 34.00 -0.08 -15.93
C LEU A 103 34.13 -0.93 -14.66
N LEU A 104 35.16 -0.70 -13.86
CA LEU A 104 35.32 -1.31 -12.55
C LEU A 104 34.40 -0.61 -11.55
N SER A 105 33.59 -1.39 -10.85
CA SER A 105 32.75 -0.96 -9.74
C SER A 105 32.93 -1.92 -8.56
N PHE A 106 32.39 -1.56 -7.39
CA PHE A 106 32.36 -2.45 -6.24
C PHE A 106 30.94 -2.59 -5.68
N ILE A 107 30.69 -3.73 -5.06
CA ILE A 107 29.53 -3.98 -4.20
C ILE A 107 30.07 -4.25 -2.80
N TYR A 108 29.52 -3.56 -1.81
CA TYR A 108 29.88 -3.77 -0.41
C TYR A 108 28.67 -3.57 0.49
N GLN A 109 28.20 -4.66 1.10
CA GLN A 109 26.91 -4.71 1.79
C GLN A 109 27.02 -4.70 3.34
N GLU A 110 28.16 -4.29 3.88
CA GLU A 110 28.40 -4.17 5.33
C GLU A 110 28.21 -2.73 5.80
N ALA A 111 26.98 -2.35 6.15
CA ALA A 111 26.63 -0.99 6.55
C ALA A 111 27.58 -0.40 7.62
N GLY A 112 28.02 0.84 7.41
CA GLY A 112 28.85 1.58 8.36
C GLY A 112 30.35 1.26 8.34
N LYS A 113 30.80 0.30 7.52
CA LYS A 113 32.23 0.02 7.30
C LYS A 113 32.73 0.71 6.02
N SER A 114 34.01 1.03 5.97
CA SER A 114 34.67 1.52 4.76
C SER A 114 36.00 0.81 4.59
N VAL A 115 36.31 0.35 3.38
CA VAL A 115 37.53 -0.41 3.09
C VAL A 115 38.25 0.20 1.88
N PRO A 116 39.51 0.64 2.05
CA PRO A 116 40.34 1.03 0.91
C PRO A 116 40.78 -0.21 0.14
N ILE A 117 40.38 -0.29 -1.13
CA ILE A 117 40.86 -1.30 -2.08
C ILE A 117 42.04 -0.70 -2.83
N THR A 118 43.21 -1.31 -2.73
CA THR A 118 44.33 -0.98 -3.62
C THR A 118 44.09 -1.63 -4.96
N ILE A 119 44.22 -0.84 -6.03
CA ILE A 119 44.01 -1.23 -7.42
C ILE A 119 45.35 -1.06 -8.12
N LYS A 120 45.88 -2.14 -8.69
CA LYS A 120 47.15 -2.13 -9.41
C LYS A 120 47.04 -2.92 -10.71
N GLY A 121 47.67 -2.45 -11.78
CA GLY A 121 47.66 -3.14 -13.07
C GLY A 121 47.47 -2.20 -14.24
N ASP A 122 47.07 -2.76 -15.38
CA ASP A 122 46.78 -2.02 -16.59
C ASP A 122 45.28 -1.63 -16.59
N TYR A 123 45.03 -0.33 -16.47
CA TYR A 123 43.70 0.26 -16.52
C TYR A 123 43.76 1.67 -17.11
N SER A 124 42.64 2.08 -17.72
CA SER A 124 42.44 3.42 -18.27
C SER A 124 41.49 4.23 -17.38
N TYR A 125 41.66 5.55 -17.39
CA TYR A 125 40.70 6.46 -16.74
C TYR A 125 39.56 6.79 -17.70
N VAL A 126 38.36 6.96 -17.14
CA VAL A 126 37.21 7.56 -17.84
C VAL A 126 36.95 8.97 -17.30
N PRO A 127 36.32 9.88 -18.07
CA PRO A 127 35.84 11.13 -17.52
C PRO A 127 34.82 10.86 -16.41
N ALA A 128 35.13 11.37 -15.21
CA ALA A 128 34.30 11.23 -14.03
C ALA A 128 33.96 12.60 -13.46
N PHE A 129 32.73 12.77 -12.99
CA PHE A 129 32.25 13.93 -12.26
C PHE A 129 31.64 13.50 -10.92
N THR A 130 32.12 14.11 -9.84
CA THR A 130 31.51 13.97 -8.50
C THR A 130 31.03 15.34 -8.04
N LEU A 131 29.74 15.47 -7.75
CA LEU A 131 29.13 16.73 -7.30
C LEU A 131 29.83 17.23 -6.03
N LYS A 132 30.12 18.54 -5.96
CA LYS A 132 30.91 19.22 -4.92
C LYS A 132 32.41 18.89 -4.86
N GLU A 133 32.91 17.96 -5.67
CA GLU A 133 34.35 17.64 -5.76
C GLU A 133 34.96 18.01 -7.11
N THR A 134 34.21 17.84 -8.20
CA THR A 134 34.66 18.17 -9.56
C THR A 134 34.00 19.46 -10.03
N THR A 135 34.78 20.46 -10.42
CA THR A 135 34.25 21.69 -11.01
C THR A 135 33.94 21.51 -12.50
N ASN A 136 33.09 22.37 -13.07
CA ASN A 136 32.81 22.36 -14.52
C ASN A 136 34.08 22.53 -15.38
N ALA A 137 35.08 23.29 -14.93
CA ALA A 137 36.36 23.42 -15.63
C ALA A 137 37.17 22.12 -15.61
N MET A 138 37.25 21.46 -14.44
CA MET A 138 37.91 20.15 -14.31
C MET A 138 37.23 19.09 -15.16
N TRP A 139 35.89 19.12 -15.21
CA TRP A 139 35.10 18.25 -16.07
C TRP A 139 35.48 18.40 -17.55
N GLN A 140 35.50 19.63 -18.07
CA GLN A 140 35.86 19.88 -19.47
C GLN A 140 37.28 19.40 -19.78
N ALA A 141 38.22 19.62 -18.86
CA ALA A 141 39.57 19.10 -18.99
C ALA A 141 39.62 17.55 -19.02
N ARG A 142 38.86 16.88 -18.15
CA ARG A 142 38.76 15.41 -18.12
C ARG A 142 38.12 14.83 -19.37
N MET A 143 37.05 15.45 -19.87
CA MET A 143 36.43 15.05 -21.13
C MET A 143 37.44 15.15 -22.27
N ALA A 144 38.19 16.26 -22.38
CA ALA A 144 39.21 16.42 -23.40
C ALA A 144 40.38 15.41 -23.24
N GLN A 145 40.83 15.17 -22.01
CA GLN A 145 41.96 14.27 -21.71
C GLN A 145 41.63 12.80 -22.01
N TYR A 146 40.42 12.35 -21.69
CA TYR A 146 40.00 10.95 -21.83
C TYR A 146 38.97 10.77 -22.96
N ASN A 147 39.24 11.41 -24.10
CA ASN A 147 38.30 11.49 -25.23
C ASN A 147 38.05 10.18 -25.99
N ASN A 148 38.86 9.15 -25.73
CA ASN A 148 38.69 7.80 -26.27
C ASN A 148 38.01 6.83 -25.28
N ALA A 149 37.57 7.33 -24.10
CA ALA A 149 36.90 6.50 -23.11
C ALA A 149 35.58 5.92 -23.64
N PRO A 150 35.24 4.65 -23.37
CA PRO A 150 33.99 4.07 -23.84
C PRO A 150 32.74 4.68 -23.17
N VAL A 151 32.90 5.09 -21.91
CA VAL A 151 31.83 5.59 -21.05
C VAL A 151 32.28 6.80 -20.25
N VAL A 152 31.31 7.49 -19.68
CA VAL A 152 31.46 8.62 -18.77
C VAL A 152 30.63 8.36 -17.52
N MET A 153 31.14 8.77 -16.36
CA MET A 153 30.46 8.58 -15.08
C MET A 153 30.19 9.93 -14.39
N LEU A 154 28.98 10.11 -13.88
CA LEU A 154 28.63 11.18 -12.97
C LEU A 154 28.02 10.59 -11.69
N THR A 155 28.36 11.15 -10.53
CA THR A 155 27.74 10.76 -9.26
C THR A 155 27.52 11.95 -8.33
N SER A 156 26.47 11.85 -7.53
CA SER A 156 26.08 12.81 -6.49
C SER A 156 25.77 12.08 -5.19
N GLU A 157 25.10 12.71 -4.24
CA GLU A 157 24.64 12.03 -3.03
C GLU A 157 23.65 10.90 -3.37
N ARG A 158 22.71 11.14 -4.29
CA ARG A 158 21.57 10.25 -4.55
C ARG A 158 21.63 9.50 -5.87
N ALA A 159 22.39 9.98 -6.85
CA ALA A 159 22.35 9.49 -8.22
C ALA A 159 23.72 9.04 -8.75
N ILE A 160 23.67 8.13 -9.72
CA ILE A 160 24.75 7.69 -10.59
C ILE A 160 24.21 7.75 -12.02
N ILE A 161 24.96 8.37 -12.93
CA ILE A 161 24.67 8.35 -14.36
C ILE A 161 25.90 7.79 -15.07
N ILE A 162 25.73 6.71 -15.82
CA ILE A 162 26.77 6.16 -16.70
C ILE A 162 26.21 6.04 -18.13
N VAL A 163 26.82 6.79 -19.04
CA VAL A 163 26.41 6.84 -20.45
C VAL A 163 27.65 6.74 -21.34
N ARG A 164 27.44 6.53 -22.65
CA ARG A 164 28.54 6.55 -23.61
C ARG A 164 29.19 7.92 -23.65
N TYR A 165 30.49 7.97 -23.90
CA TYR A 165 31.23 9.22 -24.00
C TYR A 165 30.62 10.19 -25.02
N GLU A 166 30.20 9.69 -26.18
CA GLU A 166 29.56 10.50 -27.22
C GLU A 166 28.24 11.13 -26.75
N SER A 167 27.40 10.37 -26.06
CA SER A 167 26.13 10.88 -25.50
C SER A 167 26.38 11.96 -24.45
N ALA A 168 27.35 11.74 -23.56
CA ALA A 168 27.76 12.75 -22.58
C ALA A 168 28.27 14.03 -23.25
N ARG A 169 29.16 13.89 -24.23
CA ARG A 169 29.73 15.01 -25.00
C ARG A 169 28.66 15.83 -25.73
N LEU A 170 27.61 15.18 -26.22
CA LEU A 170 26.53 15.83 -26.97
C LEU A 170 25.53 16.57 -26.07
N TYR A 171 25.17 16.00 -24.92
CA TYR A 171 24.01 16.47 -24.15
C TYR A 171 24.34 17.10 -22.80
N ILE A 172 25.52 16.84 -22.22
CA ILE A 172 25.89 17.40 -20.91
C ILE A 172 26.63 18.73 -21.10
N THR A 173 25.97 19.83 -20.76
CA THR A 173 26.57 21.17 -20.78
C THR A 173 27.04 21.64 -19.41
N ASP A 174 26.33 21.25 -18.35
CA ASP A 174 26.57 21.68 -16.96
C ASP A 174 26.33 20.49 -16.01
N PRO A 175 27.35 19.64 -15.77
CA PRO A 175 27.21 18.45 -14.93
C PRO A 175 26.93 18.78 -13.47
N GLU A 176 27.39 19.93 -12.96
CA GLU A 176 27.10 20.38 -11.59
C GLU A 176 25.60 20.63 -11.41
N LYS A 177 25.00 21.41 -12.32
CA LYS A 177 23.56 21.66 -12.31
C LYS A 177 22.75 20.39 -12.53
N LEU A 178 23.20 19.52 -13.44
CA LEU A 178 22.53 18.24 -13.74
C LEU A 178 22.46 17.34 -12.50
N MET A 179 23.59 17.15 -11.82
CA MET A 179 23.67 16.24 -10.68
C MET A 179 22.98 16.80 -9.44
N ALA A 180 23.05 18.12 -9.21
CA ALA A 180 22.27 18.77 -8.15
C ALA A 180 20.76 18.65 -8.40
N TYR A 181 20.34 18.73 -9.66
CA TYR A 181 18.96 18.53 -10.06
C TYR A 181 18.45 17.11 -9.77
N TYR A 182 19.22 16.06 -10.08
CA TYR A 182 18.82 14.68 -9.76
C TYR A 182 18.73 14.41 -8.27
N ASP A 183 19.60 15.02 -7.45
CA ASP A 183 19.47 14.95 -5.99
C ASP A 183 18.12 15.54 -5.54
N GLU A 184 17.68 16.68 -6.07
CA GLU A 184 16.37 17.27 -5.74
C GLU A 184 15.18 16.46 -6.29
N VAL A 185 15.29 15.87 -7.49
CA VAL A 185 14.28 14.94 -8.02
C VAL A 185 14.10 13.78 -7.07
N ILE A 186 15.20 13.14 -6.66
CA ILE A 186 15.15 11.98 -5.77
C ILE A 186 14.61 12.37 -4.39
N ARG A 187 15.04 13.51 -3.82
CA ARG A 187 14.49 14.03 -2.56
C ARG A 187 12.97 14.23 -2.63
N SER A 188 12.44 14.79 -3.73
CA SER A 188 10.99 14.96 -3.90
C SER A 188 10.22 13.63 -3.83
N GLN A 189 10.82 12.57 -4.36
CA GLN A 189 10.21 11.26 -4.39
C GLN A 189 10.41 10.51 -3.07
N ASP A 190 11.53 10.72 -2.38
CA ASP A 190 11.75 10.25 -1.01
C ASP A 190 10.72 10.88 -0.05
N ASP A 191 10.49 12.19 -0.17
CA ASP A 191 9.51 12.93 0.65
C ASP A 191 8.10 12.35 0.52
N ILE A 192 7.56 12.20 -0.70
CA ILE A 192 6.21 11.60 -0.88
C ILE A 192 6.16 10.10 -0.57
N SER A 193 7.29 9.39 -0.63
CA SER A 193 7.39 8.00 -0.16
C SER A 193 7.30 7.89 1.36
N GLY A 194 7.49 9.00 2.09
CA GLY A 194 7.70 9.01 3.52
C GLY A 194 9.04 8.38 3.92
N ALA A 195 10.06 8.50 3.07
CA ALA A 195 11.41 8.05 3.36
C ALA A 195 12.27 9.23 3.84
N LEU A 196 12.73 9.20 5.09
CA LEU A 196 13.42 10.29 5.76
C LEU A 196 14.59 9.78 6.61
N GLY A 197 15.64 10.59 6.70
CA GLY A 197 16.78 10.30 7.56
C GLY A 197 17.60 9.06 7.15
N GLU A 198 18.52 8.68 8.04
CA GLU A 198 19.41 7.55 7.86
C GLU A 198 19.03 6.39 8.79
N GLY A 199 19.57 5.20 8.52
CA GLY A 199 19.41 4.01 9.36
C GLY A 199 18.70 2.87 8.65
N GLU A 200 18.10 1.98 9.45
CA GLU A 200 17.51 0.73 8.95
C GLU A 200 16.02 0.57 9.23
N THR A 201 15.35 1.63 9.66
CA THR A 201 13.89 1.64 9.90
C THR A 201 13.12 1.63 8.58
N GLU A 202 11.83 1.29 8.61
CA GLU A 202 11.01 1.21 7.40
C GLU A 202 10.82 2.55 6.69
N TRP A 203 11.00 3.68 7.39
CA TRP A 203 11.05 5.02 6.81
C TRP A 203 12.46 5.52 6.51
N ALA A 204 13.54 4.83 6.91
CA ALA A 204 14.90 5.29 6.61
C ALA A 204 15.14 5.29 5.09
N ILE A 205 15.85 6.30 4.61
CA ILE A 205 16.19 6.40 3.18
C ILE A 205 17.12 5.23 2.80
N ASP A 206 16.89 4.66 1.62
CA ASP A 206 17.81 3.68 1.05
C ASP A 206 19.16 4.37 0.73
N PRO A 207 20.28 3.93 1.34
CA PRO A 207 21.60 4.51 1.06
C PRO A 207 22.11 4.17 -0.35
N ASN A 208 21.47 3.22 -1.05
CA ASN A 208 21.79 2.84 -2.42
C ASN A 208 21.25 3.86 -3.41
N LYS A 209 22.04 4.16 -4.43
CA LYS A 209 21.77 5.27 -5.36
C LYS A 209 20.87 4.84 -6.51
N HIS A 210 20.15 5.82 -7.04
CA HIS A 210 19.51 5.73 -8.34
C HIS A 210 20.55 5.62 -9.43
N PHE A 211 20.48 4.58 -10.25
CA PHE A 211 21.47 4.32 -11.28
C PHE A 211 20.86 4.40 -12.68
N HIS A 212 21.21 5.45 -13.40
CA HIS A 212 20.77 5.70 -14.76
C HIS A 212 21.85 5.26 -15.75
N VAL A 213 21.47 4.41 -16.72
CA VAL A 213 22.38 3.86 -17.73
C VAL A 213 21.87 4.11 -19.14
N GLU A 214 22.78 4.35 -20.07
CA GLU A 214 22.45 4.26 -21.49
C GLU A 214 22.23 2.80 -21.89
N ALA A 215 21.17 2.54 -22.67
CA ALA A 215 20.75 1.21 -23.09
C ALA A 215 20.59 1.10 -24.61
N ASP A 216 20.76 -0.12 -25.13
CA ASP A 216 20.61 -0.40 -26.56
C ASP A 216 19.16 -0.59 -27.02
N THR A 217 18.29 -0.99 -26.10
CA THR A 217 16.89 -1.32 -26.40
C THR A 217 15.96 -0.87 -25.29
N GLY A 218 14.70 -0.58 -25.65
CA GLY A 218 13.70 -0.05 -24.72
C GLY A 218 13.89 1.45 -24.54
N TYR A 219 12.83 2.23 -24.82
CA TYR A 219 12.92 3.70 -24.86
C TYR A 219 13.39 4.29 -23.52
N MET A 220 12.61 4.05 -22.46
CA MET A 220 12.94 4.30 -21.06
C MET A 220 12.33 3.16 -20.25
N PHE A 221 13.05 2.67 -19.25
CA PHE A 221 12.54 1.62 -18.37
C PHE A 221 13.26 1.59 -17.02
N ALA A 222 12.58 1.06 -16.00
CA ALA A 222 13.16 0.71 -14.71
C ALA A 222 13.33 -0.82 -14.56
N ALA A 223 14.41 -1.22 -13.91
CA ALA A 223 14.71 -2.60 -13.53
C ALA A 223 15.23 -2.64 -12.07
N ASP A 224 15.43 -3.84 -11.53
CA ASP A 224 16.22 -3.96 -10.29
C ASP A 224 17.64 -3.42 -10.55
N GLY A 225 18.08 -2.49 -9.70
CA GLY A 225 19.43 -1.95 -9.72
C GLY A 225 19.69 -0.81 -10.72
N HIS A 226 18.82 -0.54 -11.69
CA HIS A 226 19.07 0.50 -12.70
C HIS A 226 17.82 0.95 -13.47
N MET A 227 17.94 2.09 -14.15
CA MET A 227 17.02 2.60 -15.16
C MET A 227 17.77 2.78 -16.49
N GLY A 228 17.18 2.33 -17.60
CA GLY A 228 17.78 2.37 -18.92
C GLY A 228 17.17 3.41 -19.84
N TYR A 229 17.98 4.02 -20.70
CA TYR A 229 17.58 5.07 -21.65
C TYR A 229 18.18 4.81 -23.03
N SER A 230 17.33 4.68 -24.05
CA SER A 230 17.76 4.39 -25.42
C SER A 230 17.28 5.44 -26.42
N GLY A 231 18.19 5.85 -27.30
CA GLY A 231 17.93 6.80 -28.37
C GLY A 231 18.12 8.27 -27.96
N ALA A 232 18.34 9.12 -28.98
CA ALA A 232 18.73 10.52 -28.82
C ALA A 232 17.75 11.34 -27.95
N VAL A 233 16.44 11.12 -28.10
CA VAL A 233 15.43 11.86 -27.33
C VAL A 233 15.49 11.49 -25.85
N ALA A 234 15.59 10.20 -25.53
CA ALA A 234 15.65 9.74 -24.14
C ALA A 234 16.92 10.21 -23.44
N LEU A 235 18.06 10.13 -24.14
CA LEU A 235 19.35 10.59 -23.61
C LEU A 235 19.38 12.11 -23.43
N ARG A 236 18.78 12.88 -24.34
CA ARG A 236 18.64 14.33 -24.15
C ARG A 236 17.83 14.64 -22.89
N TYR A 237 16.68 13.99 -22.67
CA TYR A 237 15.88 14.18 -21.46
C TYR A 237 16.60 13.76 -20.18
N LEU A 238 17.42 12.71 -20.23
CA LEU A 238 18.24 12.27 -19.10
C LEU A 238 19.36 13.27 -18.77
N LEU A 239 20.07 13.77 -19.78
CA LEU A 239 21.38 14.41 -19.61
C LEU A 239 21.37 15.95 -19.67
N SER A 240 20.25 16.55 -20.09
CA SER A 240 20.17 17.99 -20.31
C SER A 240 19.94 18.78 -19.02
N GLY A 241 20.81 19.74 -18.77
CA GLY A 241 20.65 20.75 -17.70
C GLY A 241 19.59 21.82 -17.99
N ASN A 242 18.95 21.78 -19.16
CA ASN A 242 17.94 22.76 -19.57
C ASN A 242 16.55 22.41 -18.98
N ILE A 243 16.02 23.31 -18.16
CA ILE A 243 14.72 23.16 -17.50
C ILE A 243 13.52 23.25 -18.45
N ALA A 244 13.71 23.78 -19.67
CA ALA A 244 12.66 23.89 -20.67
C ALA A 244 12.38 22.58 -21.44
N GLU A 245 13.20 21.55 -21.24
CA GLU A 245 13.00 20.24 -21.89
C GLU A 245 12.05 19.34 -21.08
N GLU A 246 11.32 18.48 -21.79
CA GLU A 246 10.42 17.48 -21.19
C GLU A 246 11.22 16.51 -20.28
N ARG A 247 10.82 16.40 -19.01
CA ARG A 247 11.54 15.65 -17.96
C ARG A 247 10.72 14.54 -17.30
N TRP A 248 9.49 14.34 -17.74
CA TRP A 248 8.57 13.37 -17.14
C TRP A 248 9.12 11.94 -17.18
N GLY A 249 9.73 11.53 -18.29
CA GLY A 249 10.25 10.17 -18.49
C GLY A 249 11.26 9.75 -17.41
N PRO A 250 12.38 10.47 -17.22
CA PRO A 250 13.32 10.18 -16.14
C PRO A 250 12.69 10.15 -14.73
N TRP A 251 11.71 11.03 -14.44
CA TRP A 251 11.00 11.03 -13.16
C TRP A 251 10.11 9.79 -12.99
N HIS A 252 9.43 9.39 -14.06
CA HIS A 252 8.56 8.20 -14.13
C HIS A 252 9.37 6.94 -13.87
N GLU A 253 10.51 6.75 -14.55
CA GLU A 253 11.36 5.58 -14.32
C GLU A 253 11.93 5.53 -12.91
N SER A 254 12.31 6.70 -12.35
CA SER A 254 12.72 6.79 -10.95
C SER A 254 11.59 6.42 -9.98
N GLY A 255 10.35 6.78 -10.30
CA GLY A 255 9.17 6.43 -9.50
C GLY A 255 8.90 4.92 -9.44
N HIS A 256 9.21 4.16 -10.50
CA HIS A 256 9.03 2.71 -10.51
C HIS A 256 9.89 1.99 -9.45
N GLN A 257 10.98 2.60 -9.01
CA GLN A 257 11.82 2.10 -7.91
C GLN A 257 11.31 2.51 -6.53
N ARG A 258 10.16 3.19 -6.42
CA ARG A 258 9.54 3.65 -5.15
C ARG A 258 8.14 3.14 -4.89
N GLN A 259 7.43 2.69 -5.94
CA GLN A 259 6.05 2.21 -5.81
C GLN A 259 5.88 1.23 -4.64
N ILE A 260 4.76 1.36 -3.93
CA ILE A 260 4.35 0.43 -2.89
C ILE A 260 3.57 -0.71 -3.55
N ASP A 261 4.14 -1.92 -3.57
CA ASP A 261 3.50 -3.07 -4.21
C ASP A 261 2.11 -3.38 -3.60
N PRO A 262 1.93 -3.41 -2.27
CA PRO A 262 0.63 -3.67 -1.65
C PRO A 262 -0.49 -2.70 -2.00
N MET A 263 -0.20 -1.49 -2.48
CA MET A 263 -1.23 -0.55 -2.96
C MET A 263 -1.39 -0.57 -4.49
N THR A 264 -0.52 -1.26 -5.22
CA THR A 264 -0.50 -1.29 -6.68
C THR A 264 -1.22 -2.53 -7.20
N TRP A 265 -2.51 -2.39 -7.51
CA TRP A 265 -3.32 -3.47 -8.12
C TRP A 265 -3.14 -3.57 -9.63
N ALA A 266 -3.74 -4.60 -10.26
CA ALA A 266 -3.62 -4.86 -11.69
C ALA A 266 -3.95 -3.63 -12.55
N GLY A 267 -3.07 -3.33 -13.51
CA GLY A 267 -3.18 -2.18 -14.40
C GLY A 267 -2.75 -0.83 -13.80
N MET A 268 -2.30 -0.79 -12.54
CA MET A 268 -1.89 0.46 -11.86
C MET A 268 -0.39 0.72 -11.86
N THR A 269 0.44 -0.17 -12.42
CA THR A 269 1.90 -0.01 -12.45
C THR A 269 2.30 1.30 -13.14
N GLU A 270 1.73 1.59 -14.32
CA GLU A 270 1.97 2.84 -15.06
C GLU A 270 1.11 4.03 -14.59
N VAL A 271 0.31 3.84 -13.53
CA VAL A 271 -0.57 4.88 -12.97
C VAL A 271 0.00 5.41 -11.67
N THR A 272 0.16 4.54 -10.66
CA THR A 272 0.63 4.90 -9.31
C THR A 272 2.05 5.44 -9.31
N VAL A 273 2.89 5.04 -10.27
CA VAL A 273 4.21 5.64 -10.49
C VAL A 273 4.16 7.16 -10.68
N ASN A 274 3.07 7.68 -11.28
CA ASN A 274 2.90 9.11 -11.50
C ASN A 274 2.66 9.89 -10.21
N ILE A 275 2.35 9.26 -9.07
CA ILE A 275 2.32 9.95 -7.76
C ILE A 275 3.70 10.58 -7.49
N TYR A 276 4.78 9.84 -7.76
CA TYR A 276 6.15 10.32 -7.59
C TYR A 276 6.53 11.38 -8.64
N SER A 277 6.12 11.19 -9.90
CA SER A 277 6.39 12.17 -10.97
C SER A 277 5.64 13.49 -10.74
N LEU A 278 4.40 13.43 -10.27
CA LEU A 278 3.59 14.61 -9.90
C LEU A 278 4.21 15.33 -8.70
N ALA A 279 4.68 14.60 -7.68
CA ALA A 279 5.41 15.20 -6.55
C ALA A 279 6.71 15.89 -6.99
N THR A 280 7.45 15.27 -7.91
CA THR A 280 8.62 15.92 -8.51
C THR A 280 8.23 17.20 -9.24
N GLN A 281 7.17 17.17 -10.05
CA GLN A 281 6.69 18.35 -10.74
C GLN A 281 6.25 19.45 -9.75
N GLU A 282 5.50 19.08 -8.71
CA GLU A 282 5.07 20.01 -7.67
C GLU A 282 6.26 20.67 -6.97
N ARG A 283 7.30 19.91 -6.61
CA ARG A 283 8.51 20.47 -5.98
C ARG A 283 9.25 21.43 -6.91
N MET A 284 9.38 21.07 -8.18
CA MET A 284 10.21 21.81 -9.14
C MET A 284 9.50 23.05 -9.71
N ASP A 285 8.20 22.94 -9.96
CA ASP A 285 7.40 23.97 -10.64
C ASP A 285 6.44 24.71 -9.69
N GLY A 286 6.38 24.29 -8.43
CA GLY A 286 5.43 24.80 -7.42
C GLY A 286 4.00 24.24 -7.54
N ARG A 287 3.72 23.42 -8.57
CA ARG A 287 2.45 22.70 -8.75
C ARG A 287 2.58 21.54 -9.75
N ALA A 288 1.74 20.52 -9.61
CA ALA A 288 1.66 19.42 -10.57
C ALA A 288 0.68 19.72 -11.73
N SER A 289 1.17 20.31 -12.81
CA SER A 289 0.37 20.74 -13.97
C SER A 289 0.07 19.66 -15.02
N ARG A 290 0.71 18.49 -14.96
CA ARG A 290 0.58 17.42 -15.97
C ARG A 290 -0.87 16.97 -16.19
N LEU A 291 -1.71 17.07 -15.17
CA LEU A 291 -3.09 16.60 -15.18
C LEU A 291 -4.08 17.65 -15.73
N ASP A 292 -3.66 18.90 -15.94
CA ASP A 292 -4.55 20.02 -16.28
C ASP A 292 -5.42 19.72 -17.51
N ASN A 293 -4.80 19.15 -18.56
CA ASN A 293 -5.48 18.80 -19.81
C ASN A 293 -6.42 17.59 -19.70
N GLN A 294 -6.37 16.84 -18.58
CA GLN A 294 -7.22 15.67 -18.35
C GLN A 294 -8.51 16.02 -17.61
N TYR A 295 -8.53 17.09 -16.81
CA TYR A 295 -9.68 17.44 -15.97
C TYR A 295 -11.01 17.60 -16.72
N PRO A 296 -11.09 18.18 -17.94
CA PRO A 296 -12.34 18.23 -18.69
C PRO A 296 -12.94 16.83 -18.97
N SER A 297 -12.11 15.88 -19.41
CA SER A 297 -12.56 14.50 -19.66
C SER A 297 -12.88 13.76 -18.37
N ILE A 298 -12.16 14.03 -17.28
CA ILE A 298 -12.46 13.47 -15.95
C ILE A 298 -13.84 13.95 -15.49
N LYS A 299 -14.15 15.25 -15.60
CA LYS A 299 -15.48 15.78 -15.24
C LYS A 299 -16.59 15.14 -16.05
N GLN A 300 -16.37 14.90 -17.35
CA GLN A 300 -17.31 14.16 -18.18
C GLN A 300 -17.51 12.72 -17.69
N TYR A 301 -16.42 12.02 -17.35
CA TYR A 301 -16.47 10.66 -16.81
C TYR A 301 -17.21 10.59 -15.46
N LEU A 302 -16.91 11.48 -14.52
CA LEU A 302 -17.52 11.50 -13.19
C LEU A 302 -19.04 11.81 -13.23
N ASN A 303 -19.50 12.50 -14.28
CA ASN A 303 -20.92 12.77 -14.53
C ASN A 303 -21.63 11.66 -15.33
N SER A 304 -20.92 10.66 -15.84
CA SER A 304 -21.51 9.51 -16.53
C SER A 304 -22.29 8.63 -15.56
N SER A 305 -23.40 8.03 -15.99
CA SER A 305 -24.14 7.01 -15.21
C SER A 305 -23.48 5.63 -15.25
N HIS A 306 -22.51 5.41 -16.13
CA HIS A 306 -21.71 4.19 -16.18
C HIS A 306 -20.24 4.55 -15.96
N ARG A 307 -19.71 4.15 -14.79
CA ARG A 307 -18.35 4.49 -14.34
C ARG A 307 -17.66 3.19 -13.92
N VAL A 308 -16.64 2.79 -14.66
CA VAL A 308 -15.84 1.61 -14.33
C VAL A 308 -14.38 2.04 -14.40
N PHE A 309 -13.77 2.25 -13.23
CA PHE A 309 -12.43 2.85 -13.15
C PHE A 309 -11.38 2.09 -13.96
N SER A 310 -11.44 0.75 -13.93
CA SER A 310 -10.50 -0.11 -14.66
C SER A 310 -10.57 0.08 -16.18
N GLU A 311 -11.74 0.46 -16.71
CA GLU A 311 -12.00 0.64 -18.15
C GLU A 311 -11.58 2.03 -18.68
N LEU A 312 -11.18 2.96 -17.81
CA LEU A 312 -10.61 4.23 -18.26
C LEU A 312 -9.36 3.97 -19.13
N PRO A 313 -9.33 4.45 -20.38
CA PRO A 313 -8.23 4.12 -21.29
C PRO A 313 -6.96 4.93 -21.01
N ASN A 314 -7.09 6.13 -20.43
CA ASN A 314 -5.98 7.04 -20.21
C ASN A 314 -5.44 6.91 -18.77
N LEU A 315 -4.15 6.57 -18.65
CA LEU A 315 -3.47 6.40 -17.35
C LEU A 315 -3.39 7.70 -16.53
N PHE A 316 -3.30 8.87 -17.16
CA PHE A 316 -3.26 10.16 -16.45
C PHE A 316 -4.64 10.52 -15.87
N GLN A 317 -5.72 10.10 -16.52
CA GLN A 317 -7.07 10.22 -15.92
C GLN A 317 -7.19 9.36 -14.66
N LYS A 318 -6.62 8.15 -14.66
CA LYS A 318 -6.54 7.31 -13.46
C LYS A 318 -5.64 7.93 -12.38
N ALA A 319 -4.48 8.48 -12.77
CA ALA A 319 -3.55 9.14 -11.86
C ALA A 319 -4.18 10.35 -11.15
N ALA A 320 -5.13 11.02 -11.78
CA ALA A 320 -5.85 12.13 -11.18
C ALA A 320 -6.63 11.73 -9.92
N MET A 321 -7.25 10.54 -9.86
CA MET A 321 -7.90 10.07 -8.63
C MET A 321 -6.92 10.03 -7.45
N PHE A 322 -5.72 9.50 -7.68
CA PHE A 322 -4.66 9.45 -6.66
C PHE A 322 -4.20 10.87 -6.29
N TRP A 323 -4.03 11.75 -7.27
CA TRP A 323 -3.58 13.12 -7.00
C TRP A 323 -4.63 13.99 -6.31
N GLN A 324 -5.93 13.76 -6.55
CA GLN A 324 -7.00 14.45 -5.83
C GLN A 324 -6.94 14.18 -4.32
N LEU A 325 -6.51 12.99 -3.89
CA LEU A 325 -6.29 12.69 -2.47
C LEU A 325 -5.14 13.53 -1.90
N HIS A 326 -4.01 13.67 -2.61
CA HIS A 326 -2.91 14.57 -2.22
C HIS A 326 -3.37 16.02 -2.12
N GLN A 327 -4.10 16.52 -3.11
CA GLN A 327 -4.62 17.89 -3.13
C GLN A 327 -5.64 18.16 -2.02
N THR A 328 -6.35 17.12 -1.57
CA THR A 328 -7.38 17.21 -0.51
C THR A 328 -6.74 17.19 0.88
N PHE A 329 -5.84 16.25 1.12
CA PHE A 329 -5.30 15.96 2.46
C PHE A 329 -3.89 16.53 2.70
N GLY A 330 -3.25 17.03 1.65
CA GLY A 330 -1.96 17.70 1.70
C GLY A 330 -0.75 16.77 1.74
N PRO A 331 0.47 17.36 1.81
CA PRO A 331 1.74 16.63 1.72
C PRO A 331 1.92 15.43 2.68
N PRO A 332 1.41 15.44 3.93
CA PRO A 332 1.56 14.31 4.85
C PRO A 332 0.78 13.04 4.47
N PHE A 333 -0.18 13.13 3.54
CA PHE A 333 -1.11 12.02 3.24
C PHE A 333 -0.41 10.76 2.73
N TYR A 334 0.33 10.86 1.61
CA TYR A 334 1.02 9.73 1.02
C TYR A 334 2.14 9.16 1.88
N PRO A 335 2.97 9.97 2.56
CA PRO A 335 3.94 9.48 3.54
C PRO A 335 3.31 8.59 4.62
N GLN A 336 2.19 9.02 5.23
CA GLN A 336 1.46 8.25 6.23
C GLN A 336 0.85 6.97 5.62
N LEU A 337 0.25 7.07 4.43
CA LEU A 337 -0.33 5.91 3.75
C LEU A 337 0.72 4.86 3.40
N HIS A 338 1.86 5.27 2.84
CA HIS A 338 2.95 4.38 2.50
C HIS A 338 3.55 3.74 3.75
N GLN A 339 3.70 4.48 4.85
CA GLN A 339 4.18 3.91 6.11
C GLN A 339 3.22 2.86 6.66
N ARG A 340 1.90 3.10 6.61
CA ARG A 340 0.90 2.11 7.05
C ARG A 340 0.97 0.81 6.27
N TYR A 341 1.26 0.86 4.97
CA TYR A 341 1.55 -0.35 4.22
C TYR A 341 2.85 -1.01 4.68
N ARG A 342 3.95 -0.27 4.86
CA ARG A 342 5.24 -0.84 5.31
C ARG A 342 5.18 -1.52 6.68
N LEU A 343 4.27 -1.09 7.54
CA LEU A 343 4.06 -1.65 8.87
C LEU A 343 2.99 -2.76 8.91
N MET A 344 2.32 -3.02 7.77
CA MET A 344 1.31 -4.06 7.64
C MET A 344 1.93 -5.46 7.68
N GLN A 345 1.48 -6.29 8.62
CA GLN A 345 1.98 -7.67 8.76
C GLN A 345 1.55 -8.58 7.61
N ALA A 346 0.29 -8.47 7.19
CA ALA A 346 -0.30 -9.28 6.11
C ALA A 346 -0.82 -8.37 4.98
N PRO A 347 0.08 -7.76 4.18
CA PRO A 347 -0.32 -6.85 3.12
C PRO A 347 -1.13 -7.56 2.03
N PRO A 348 -2.16 -6.90 1.45
CA PRO A 348 -3.00 -7.49 0.42
C PRO A 348 -2.16 -7.86 -0.81
N GLN A 349 -2.38 -9.08 -1.32
CA GLN A 349 -1.65 -9.60 -2.48
C GLN A 349 -2.50 -9.56 -3.74
N GLN A 350 -3.80 -9.86 -3.63
CA GLN A 350 -4.71 -9.93 -4.77
C GLN A 350 -5.26 -8.55 -5.13
N SER A 351 -5.51 -8.31 -6.42
CA SER A 351 -5.93 -6.98 -6.89
C SER A 351 -7.25 -6.49 -6.26
N GLY A 352 -8.22 -7.39 -6.06
CA GLY A 352 -9.47 -7.06 -5.35
C GLY A 352 -9.20 -6.57 -3.93
N ASP A 353 -8.39 -7.32 -3.17
CA ASP A 353 -8.04 -6.99 -1.80
C ASP A 353 -7.22 -5.70 -1.71
N LYS A 354 -6.29 -5.48 -2.65
CA LYS A 354 -5.51 -4.22 -2.75
C LYS A 354 -6.44 -3.01 -2.93
N ILE A 355 -7.45 -3.11 -3.80
CA ILE A 355 -8.45 -2.05 -4.00
C ILE A 355 -9.22 -1.80 -2.70
N GLN A 356 -9.77 -2.85 -2.09
CA GLN A 356 -10.58 -2.71 -0.88
C GLN A 356 -9.76 -2.16 0.28
N ARG A 357 -8.51 -2.62 0.44
CA ARG A 357 -7.60 -2.11 1.47
C ARG A 357 -7.24 -0.65 1.22
N PHE A 358 -7.06 -0.23 -0.02
CA PHE A 358 -6.83 1.18 -0.36
C PHE A 358 -8.01 2.06 0.09
N ILE A 359 -9.26 1.62 -0.10
CA ILE A 359 -10.45 2.34 0.40
C ILE A 359 -10.41 2.47 1.92
N VAL A 360 -10.13 1.38 2.63
CA VAL A 360 -10.07 1.36 4.10
C VAL A 360 -8.95 2.28 4.61
N GLU A 361 -7.72 2.10 4.13
CA GLU A 361 -6.56 2.85 4.65
C GLU A 361 -6.66 4.34 4.39
N THR A 362 -7.11 4.75 3.21
CA THR A 362 -7.31 6.17 2.91
C THR A 362 -8.43 6.77 3.77
N SER A 363 -9.47 6.00 4.09
CA SER A 363 -10.56 6.43 4.99
C SER A 363 -10.09 6.58 6.43
N LEU A 364 -9.35 5.59 6.94
CA LEU A 364 -8.81 5.61 8.31
C LEU A 364 -7.82 6.77 8.50
N ILE A 365 -6.89 6.96 7.55
CA ILE A 365 -5.89 8.04 7.62
C ILE A 365 -6.56 9.40 7.54
N SER A 366 -7.55 9.57 6.67
CA SER A 366 -8.26 10.85 6.55
C SER A 366 -9.23 11.11 7.70
N GLY A 367 -9.57 10.09 8.50
CA GLY A 367 -10.63 10.17 9.50
C GLY A 367 -12.00 10.45 8.87
N ARG A 368 -12.22 9.99 7.63
CA ARG A 368 -13.46 10.18 6.85
C ARG A 368 -13.83 8.92 6.11
N ASP A 369 -15.12 8.63 6.00
CA ASP A 369 -15.62 7.60 5.09
C ASP A 369 -15.47 8.07 3.64
N LEU A 370 -14.51 7.51 2.89
CA LEU A 370 -14.24 7.84 1.49
C LEU A 370 -15.01 6.97 0.48
N SER A 371 -15.96 6.14 0.93
CA SER A 371 -16.74 5.28 0.03
C SER A 371 -17.44 6.06 -1.10
N THR A 372 -17.95 7.26 -0.81
CA THR A 372 -18.55 8.15 -1.83
C THR A 372 -17.54 8.61 -2.89
N PHE A 373 -16.31 8.94 -2.48
CA PHE A 373 -15.26 9.35 -3.41
C PHE A 373 -14.92 8.21 -4.39
N PHE A 374 -14.75 7.00 -3.87
CA PHE A 374 -14.45 5.83 -4.70
C PHE A 374 -15.63 5.42 -5.59
N ASP A 375 -16.88 5.47 -5.10
CA ASP A 375 -18.07 5.19 -5.91
C ASP A 375 -18.20 6.16 -7.10
N LYS A 376 -17.87 7.44 -6.89
CA LYS A 376 -17.81 8.45 -7.96
C LYS A 376 -16.76 8.10 -9.02
N TRP A 377 -15.61 7.59 -8.62
CA TRP A 377 -14.59 7.13 -9.55
C TRP A 377 -14.89 5.78 -10.22
N GLY A 378 -15.94 5.06 -9.80
CA GLY A 378 -16.27 3.73 -10.31
C GLY A 378 -15.41 2.63 -9.68
N ILE A 379 -14.96 2.85 -8.44
CA ILE A 379 -14.31 1.86 -7.58
C ILE A 379 -15.28 1.55 -6.44
N TYR A 380 -15.78 0.32 -6.38
CA TYR A 380 -16.90 -0.02 -5.51
C TYR A 380 -16.44 -0.79 -4.27
N SER A 381 -16.90 -0.34 -3.11
CA SER A 381 -16.65 -1.00 -1.83
C SER A 381 -17.42 -2.31 -1.73
N THR A 382 -16.82 -3.31 -1.09
CA THR A 382 -17.55 -4.51 -0.64
C THR A 382 -18.33 -4.23 0.65
N PRO A 383 -19.31 -5.08 1.03
CA PRO A 383 -19.99 -4.94 2.31
C PRO A 383 -19.02 -5.01 3.50
N GLU A 384 -17.95 -5.80 3.40
CA GLU A 384 -16.91 -5.89 4.41
C GLU A 384 -16.14 -4.58 4.55
N THR A 385 -15.70 -4.00 3.43
CA THR A 385 -15.03 -2.69 3.39
C THR A 385 -15.88 -1.61 4.06
N LEU A 386 -17.18 -1.55 3.75
CA LEU A 386 -18.10 -0.58 4.37
C LEU A 386 -18.21 -0.80 5.89
N ARG A 387 -18.28 -2.05 6.37
CA ARG A 387 -18.29 -2.32 7.81
C ARG A 387 -17.05 -1.79 8.53
N GLN A 388 -15.91 -1.70 7.84
CA GLN A 388 -14.67 -1.17 8.40
C GLN A 388 -14.61 0.37 8.50
N ILE A 389 -15.49 1.11 7.80
CA ILE A 389 -15.39 2.58 7.69
C ILE A 389 -16.69 3.34 7.98
N THR A 390 -17.85 2.67 8.01
CA THR A 390 -19.18 3.33 8.17
C THR A 390 -19.45 3.95 9.55
N ASP A 391 -18.54 3.78 10.51
CA ASP A 391 -18.54 4.46 11.80
C ASP A 391 -17.65 5.72 11.83
N LEU A 392 -16.97 6.04 10.72
CA LEU A 392 -16.31 7.32 10.50
C LEU A 392 -17.32 8.38 10.04
N PRO A 393 -17.02 9.68 10.26
CA PRO A 393 -17.81 10.76 9.67
C PRO A 393 -17.84 10.66 8.14
N SER A 394 -19.02 10.85 7.55
CA SER A 394 -19.18 10.90 6.10
C SER A 394 -18.42 12.07 5.50
N LEU A 395 -17.90 11.88 4.29
CA LEU A 395 -17.23 12.93 3.55
C LEU A 395 -18.14 14.16 3.31
N GLU A 396 -17.69 15.34 3.73
CA GLU A 396 -18.50 16.56 3.75
C GLU A 396 -18.38 17.41 2.47
N LYS A 397 -17.39 17.12 1.61
CA LYS A 397 -17.05 17.89 0.41
C LYS A 397 -16.94 17.00 -0.83
N PRO A 398 -17.27 17.50 -2.04
CA PRO A 398 -17.15 16.73 -3.27
C PRO A 398 -15.71 16.69 -3.78
N ILE A 399 -14.81 16.05 -3.02
CA ILE A 399 -13.35 16.09 -3.30
C ILE A 399 -12.98 15.51 -4.68
N TRP A 400 -13.86 14.68 -5.27
CA TRP A 400 -13.74 14.17 -6.65
C TRP A 400 -13.84 15.26 -7.73
N GLU A 401 -14.32 16.46 -7.39
CA GLU A 401 -14.37 17.62 -8.29
C GLU A 401 -13.07 18.45 -8.26
N THR A 402 -12.09 18.07 -7.46
CA THR A 402 -10.78 18.74 -7.39
C THR A 402 -10.10 18.77 -8.76
N ASP A 403 -9.64 19.95 -9.18
CA ASP A 403 -8.92 20.18 -10.44
C ASP A 403 -7.79 21.22 -10.29
N ALA A 404 -7.31 21.78 -11.41
CA ALA A 404 -6.26 22.78 -11.45
C ALA A 404 -6.60 24.11 -10.75
N THR A 405 -7.89 24.39 -10.54
CA THR A 405 -8.42 25.68 -10.07
C THR A 405 -9.25 25.57 -8.79
N ILE A 406 -9.82 24.40 -8.54
CA ILE A 406 -10.71 24.13 -7.40
C ILE A 406 -10.12 22.99 -6.59
N THR A 407 -9.92 23.20 -5.29
CA THR A 407 -9.49 22.18 -4.34
C THR A 407 -10.41 22.17 -3.13
N PHE A 408 -10.56 21.00 -2.50
CA PHE A 408 -11.43 20.80 -1.34
C PHE A 408 -10.61 20.34 -0.13
N PRO A 409 -9.80 21.20 0.51
CA PRO A 409 -8.92 20.78 1.58
C PRO A 409 -9.69 20.27 2.80
N ILE A 410 -9.20 19.16 3.38
CA ILE A 410 -9.69 18.55 4.62
C ILE A 410 -8.47 18.22 5.48
N SER A 411 -8.49 18.65 6.74
CA SER A 411 -7.38 18.39 7.67
C SER A 411 -7.30 16.91 8.04
N LEU A 412 -6.09 16.35 7.97
CA LEU A 412 -5.80 15.03 8.51
C LEU A 412 -5.84 15.04 10.06
N PRO A 413 -6.21 13.92 10.70
CA PRO A 413 -6.03 13.73 12.14
C PRO A 413 -4.57 13.93 12.58
N VAL A 414 -3.62 13.50 11.75
CA VAL A 414 -2.17 13.73 11.92
C VAL A 414 -1.70 14.67 10.80
N PRO A 415 -1.63 16.00 11.05
CA PRO A 415 -1.39 17.00 10.00
C PRO A 415 0.09 17.17 9.61
N VAL A 416 1.00 16.40 10.20
CA VAL A 416 2.42 16.34 9.80
C VAL A 416 2.87 14.89 9.82
N TYR A 417 3.71 14.49 8.86
CA TYR A 417 4.25 13.13 8.85
C TYR A 417 5.30 13.00 9.96
N PHE A 418 4.99 12.18 10.97
CA PHE A 418 5.84 11.90 12.12
C PHE A 418 6.09 10.39 12.18
N PRO A 419 7.12 9.87 11.50
CA PRO A 419 7.26 8.43 11.27
C PRO A 419 7.48 7.60 12.55
N GLU A 420 8.01 8.19 13.61
CA GLU A 420 8.17 7.49 14.89
C GLU A 420 6.86 7.39 15.68
N LEU A 421 5.82 8.17 15.34
CA LEU A 421 4.58 8.25 16.09
C LEU A 421 3.92 6.88 16.30
N PRO A 422 3.66 6.05 15.25
CA PRO A 422 3.02 4.75 15.46
C PRO A 422 3.81 3.85 16.42
N HIS A 423 5.14 3.89 16.35
CA HIS A 423 6.01 3.09 17.22
C HIS A 423 5.99 3.59 18.67
N ILE A 424 5.94 4.90 18.88
CA ILE A 424 5.81 5.53 20.21
C ILE A 424 4.46 5.17 20.82
N LEU A 425 3.38 5.29 20.03
CA LEU A 425 2.01 4.98 20.47
C LEU A 425 1.87 3.50 20.87
N SER A 426 2.47 2.58 20.11
CA SER A 426 2.41 1.14 20.43
C SER A 426 3.29 0.74 21.63
N ASP A 427 4.46 1.37 21.80
CA ASP A 427 5.38 1.02 22.89
C ASP A 427 5.06 1.70 24.24
N LEU A 428 4.49 2.91 24.24
CA LEU A 428 4.21 3.65 25.46
C LEU A 428 3.12 2.97 26.29
N LYS A 429 3.41 2.72 27.57
CA LYS A 429 2.43 2.16 28.52
C LYS A 429 2.27 3.07 29.73
N ALA A 430 1.06 3.57 29.96
CA ALA A 430 0.75 4.42 31.10
C ALA A 430 -0.06 3.67 32.18
N ASP A 431 0.23 3.98 33.44
CA ASP A 431 -0.53 3.57 34.62
C ASP A 431 -1.01 4.83 35.35
N PHE A 432 -2.32 4.92 35.54
CA PHE A 432 -3.00 6.05 36.16
C PHE A 432 -3.82 5.61 37.40
N ASN A 433 -3.45 4.52 38.07
CA ASN A 433 -4.21 3.99 39.20
C ASN A 433 -4.07 4.81 40.50
N GLN A 434 -2.93 5.47 40.74
CA GLN A 434 -2.68 6.26 41.97
C GLN A 434 -1.87 7.53 41.70
N THR A 435 -0.76 7.39 40.98
CA THR A 435 0.07 8.48 40.44
C THR A 435 0.04 8.40 38.92
N THR A 436 0.53 9.45 38.25
CA THR A 436 0.73 9.36 36.80
C THR A 436 2.10 8.77 36.53
N ARG A 437 2.13 7.51 36.12
CA ARG A 437 3.34 6.83 35.65
C ARG A 437 3.18 6.47 34.18
N PHE A 438 4.23 6.63 33.39
CA PHE A 438 4.31 5.96 32.09
C PHE A 438 5.67 5.34 31.87
N SER A 439 5.72 4.36 30.99
CA SER A 439 6.92 3.68 30.57
C SER A 439 7.04 3.70 29.06
N ILE A 440 8.26 3.85 28.58
CA ILE A 440 8.58 3.82 27.15
C ILE A 440 10.02 3.33 26.97
N ASN A 441 10.31 2.73 25.83
CA ASN A 441 11.65 2.32 25.46
C ASN A 441 12.60 3.53 25.42
N GLU A 442 13.81 3.32 25.95
CA GLU A 442 14.87 4.32 26.04
C GLU A 442 15.15 5.01 24.70
N LYS A 443 15.11 4.25 23.59
CA LYS A 443 15.36 4.78 22.23
C LYS A 443 14.40 5.90 21.81
N TRP A 444 13.19 5.91 22.37
CA TRP A 444 12.18 6.94 22.15
C TRP A 444 12.26 8.03 23.22
N PHE A 445 12.43 7.61 24.47
CA PHE A 445 12.52 8.51 25.63
C PHE A 445 13.54 9.65 25.45
N GLU A 446 14.74 9.33 24.93
CA GLU A 446 15.84 10.29 24.80
C GLU A 446 15.65 11.28 23.64
N LYS A 447 14.88 10.90 22.62
CA LYS A 447 14.77 11.65 21.37
C LYS A 447 13.61 12.63 21.35
N PHE A 448 12.57 12.38 22.14
CA PHE A 448 11.31 13.12 22.03
C PHE A 448 10.95 13.87 23.30
N ARG A 449 10.00 14.80 23.13
CA ARG A 449 9.37 15.48 24.25
C ARG A 449 8.03 14.84 24.58
N TYR A 450 7.77 14.65 25.86
CA TYR A 450 6.53 14.13 26.41
C TYR A 450 5.96 15.12 27.42
N ASN A 451 4.68 15.50 27.23
CA ASN A 451 3.94 16.31 28.19
C ASN A 451 2.93 15.44 28.93
N VAL A 452 3.05 15.39 30.25
CA VAL A 452 2.01 14.84 31.11
C VAL A 452 1.02 15.95 31.42
N THR A 453 -0.23 15.79 31.02
CA THR A 453 -1.28 16.80 31.20
C THR A 453 -2.38 16.32 32.13
N ARG A 454 -2.97 17.27 32.86
CA ARG A 454 -4.16 17.12 33.69
C ARG A 454 -5.22 18.10 33.20
N ASN A 455 -6.35 17.58 32.71
CA ASN A 455 -7.43 18.36 32.08
C ASN A 455 -6.90 19.32 31.00
N GLY A 456 -5.88 18.89 30.25
CA GLY A 456 -5.21 19.68 29.21
C GLY A 456 -4.08 20.61 29.70
N LEU A 457 -3.91 20.79 31.02
CA LEU A 457 -2.82 21.59 31.58
C LEU A 457 -1.56 20.75 31.78
N VAL A 458 -0.40 21.21 31.31
CA VAL A 458 0.88 20.50 31.49
C VAL A 458 1.30 20.51 32.95
N MET A 459 1.47 19.32 33.54
CA MET A 459 1.90 19.12 34.92
C MET A 459 3.37 18.73 35.02
N ALA A 460 3.84 17.94 34.06
CA ALA A 460 5.24 17.54 33.94
C ALA A 460 5.66 17.47 32.47
N THR A 461 6.96 17.62 32.23
CA THR A 461 7.53 17.50 30.89
C THR A 461 8.80 16.69 30.96
N VAL A 462 8.93 15.74 30.04
CA VAL A 462 10.21 15.14 29.68
C VAL A 462 10.61 15.75 28.35
N ASN A 463 11.78 16.35 28.25
CA ASN A 463 12.29 16.93 27.02
C ASN A 463 13.69 16.39 26.75
N HIS A 464 13.81 15.45 25.81
CA HIS A 464 15.08 14.80 25.46
C HIS A 464 15.80 14.24 26.71
N ALA A 465 15.15 13.28 27.38
CA ALA A 465 15.54 12.72 28.68
C ALA A 465 15.58 13.69 29.89
N VAL A 466 15.48 15.01 29.69
CA VAL A 466 15.45 15.98 30.81
C VAL A 466 14.04 16.10 31.36
N CYS A 467 13.86 15.63 32.59
CA CYS A 467 12.58 15.61 33.27
C CYS A 467 12.38 16.86 34.16
N THR A 468 11.21 17.50 34.04
CA THR A 468 10.74 18.63 34.83
C THR A 468 9.45 18.25 35.55
N ASN A 469 9.41 18.40 36.88
CA ASN A 469 8.30 18.00 37.75
C ASN A 469 7.93 16.51 37.68
N CYS A 470 8.91 15.66 37.40
CA CYS A 470 8.79 14.21 37.41
C CYS A 470 10.05 13.57 38.02
N SER A 471 10.05 12.25 38.17
CA SER A 471 11.26 11.43 38.35
C SER A 471 11.34 10.38 37.25
N VAL A 472 12.55 9.90 36.97
CA VAL A 472 12.83 8.91 35.94
C VAL A 472 13.62 7.76 36.54
N ILE A 473 13.15 6.53 36.31
CA ILE A 473 13.84 5.30 36.70
C ILE A 473 14.15 4.52 35.42
N LEU A 474 15.39 4.10 35.27
CA LEU A 474 15.85 3.26 34.17
C LEU A 474 15.90 1.80 34.64
N ASP A 475 15.26 0.91 33.90
CA ASP A 475 15.35 -0.54 34.10
C ASP A 475 15.54 -1.22 32.74
N GLY A 476 16.77 -1.68 32.50
CA GLY A 476 17.20 -2.15 31.19
C GLY A 476 17.03 -1.07 30.12
N ASN A 477 16.30 -1.39 29.04
CA ASN A 477 16.02 -0.50 27.93
C ASN A 477 14.68 0.25 28.08
N ARG A 478 14.09 0.28 29.28
CA ARG A 478 12.78 0.89 29.52
C ARG A 478 12.89 2.00 30.58
N CYS A 479 12.40 3.17 30.21
CA CYS A 479 12.36 4.35 31.07
C CYS A 479 10.98 4.44 31.71
N TYR A 480 10.94 4.56 33.03
CA TYR A 480 9.73 4.78 33.81
C TYR A 480 9.72 6.22 34.30
N VAL A 481 8.72 6.98 33.90
CA VAL A 481 8.53 8.38 34.28
C VAL A 481 7.38 8.46 35.27
N GLU A 482 7.63 9.09 36.41
CA GLU A 482 6.63 9.29 37.47
C GLU A 482 6.41 10.75 37.75
N VAL A 483 5.14 11.14 37.74
CA VAL A 483 4.69 12.43 38.25
C VAL A 483 4.08 12.17 39.63
N HIS A 484 4.74 12.66 40.68
CA HIS A 484 4.34 12.48 42.07
C HIS A 484 3.15 13.37 42.45
N ILE A 485 2.08 13.31 41.66
CA ILE A 485 0.80 13.99 41.89
C ILE A 485 -0.28 12.92 41.95
N GLN A 486 -1.04 12.92 43.03
CA GLN A 486 -2.16 12.00 43.22
C GLN A 486 -3.30 12.35 42.25
N ILE A 487 -3.81 11.32 41.57
CA ILE A 487 -4.92 11.46 40.64
C ILE A 487 -6.23 11.51 41.43
N MET A 488 -7.07 12.51 41.16
CA MET A 488 -8.39 12.64 41.76
C MET A 488 -9.47 12.05 40.85
N PRO A 489 -10.57 11.51 41.42
CA PRO A 489 -11.70 11.01 40.62
C PRO A 489 -12.24 12.08 39.65
N GLY A 490 -12.41 11.71 38.39
CA GLY A 490 -12.95 12.58 37.33
C GLY A 490 -11.91 13.42 36.58
N GLU A 491 -10.64 13.41 36.97
CA GLU A 491 -9.57 14.07 36.22
C GLU A 491 -9.21 13.31 34.93
N LYS A 492 -9.06 14.05 33.81
CA LYS A 492 -8.43 13.52 32.59
C LYS A 492 -6.93 13.72 32.69
N TRP A 493 -6.18 12.63 32.88
CA TRP A 493 -4.73 12.65 32.76
C TRP A 493 -4.32 12.06 31.42
N ALA A 494 -3.30 12.61 30.79
CA ALA A 494 -2.78 12.12 29.52
C ALA A 494 -1.27 12.30 29.41
N VAL A 495 -0.63 11.40 28.67
CA VAL A 495 0.74 11.55 28.19
C VAL A 495 0.66 11.89 26.71
N ASN A 496 1.27 13.00 26.32
CA ASN A 496 1.27 13.47 24.95
C ASN A 496 2.70 13.49 24.43
N VAL A 497 2.96 12.86 23.29
CA VAL A 497 4.22 13.04 22.57
C VAL A 497 4.14 14.32 21.74
N VAL A 498 5.22 15.11 21.73
CA VAL A 498 5.31 16.38 21.02
C VAL A 498 6.20 16.21 19.80
N THR A 499 5.73 16.64 18.63
CA THR A 499 6.52 16.63 17.40
C THR A 499 7.73 17.55 17.52
N HIS A 500 8.77 17.27 16.73
CA HIS A 500 9.84 18.24 16.52
C HIS A 500 9.30 19.53 15.87
N GLU A 501 10.00 20.64 16.11
CA GLU A 501 9.78 21.98 15.53
C GLU A 501 9.48 21.94 14.01
N PRO A 502 8.74 22.92 13.44
CA PRO A 502 8.43 24.24 14.01
C PRO A 502 7.03 24.38 14.66
N ASN A 503 6.14 23.40 14.54
CA ASN A 503 4.73 23.56 15.00
C ASN A 503 4.41 22.89 16.35
N SER A 504 5.36 22.16 16.96
CA SER A 504 5.23 21.49 18.29
C SER A 504 3.83 20.91 18.56
N LEU A 505 3.33 20.08 17.64
CA LEU A 505 2.02 19.44 17.76
C LEU A 505 2.05 18.37 18.84
N GLN A 506 0.95 18.19 19.56
CA GLN A 506 0.83 17.19 20.63
C GLN A 506 -0.11 16.08 20.21
N TYR A 507 0.35 14.83 20.30
CA TYR A 507 -0.46 13.64 20.07
C TYR A 507 -0.63 12.88 21.38
N GLU A 508 -1.88 12.61 21.76
CA GLU A 508 -2.22 11.85 22.97
C GLU A 508 -1.78 10.39 22.80
N ALA A 509 -0.76 9.97 23.54
CA ALA A 509 -0.24 8.61 23.50
C ALA A 509 -0.96 7.66 24.45
N ALA A 510 -1.35 8.17 25.62
CA ALA A 510 -2.16 7.44 26.58
C ALA A 510 -2.92 8.41 27.47
N SER A 511 -4.05 7.97 28.02
CA SER A 511 -4.81 8.75 28.99
C SER A 511 -5.58 7.88 29.97
N THR A 512 -6.12 8.48 31.03
CA THR A 512 -7.09 7.85 31.96
C THR A 512 -8.36 7.38 31.27
N ARG A 513 -8.50 7.61 29.96
CA ARG A 513 -9.61 7.21 29.11
C ARG A 513 -9.24 6.12 28.09
N SER A 514 -7.99 5.65 28.08
CA SER A 514 -7.48 4.71 27.05
C SER A 514 -7.71 3.22 27.36
N TYR A 515 -8.08 2.85 28.60
CA TYR A 515 -8.39 1.50 29.09
C TYR A 515 -7.96 0.30 28.18
N PRO A 516 -6.65 0.01 28.05
CA PRO A 516 -6.15 -0.93 27.03
C PRO A 516 -6.70 -2.36 27.15
N LEU A 517 -6.92 -2.86 28.37
CA LEU A 517 -7.51 -4.18 28.60
C LEU A 517 -8.97 -4.25 28.12
N LEU A 518 -9.74 -3.18 28.30
CA LEU A 518 -11.10 -3.10 27.80
C LEU A 518 -11.10 -3.03 26.27
N LEU A 519 -10.20 -2.25 25.67
CA LEU A 519 -10.02 -2.20 24.21
C LEU A 519 -9.70 -3.57 23.64
N ALA A 520 -8.75 -4.30 24.24
CA ALA A 520 -8.40 -5.66 23.84
C ALA A 520 -9.61 -6.61 23.94
N THR A 521 -10.41 -6.46 25.00
CA THR A 521 -11.63 -7.25 25.18
C THR A 521 -12.70 -6.92 24.11
N ILE A 522 -12.85 -5.65 23.73
CA ILE A 522 -13.77 -5.22 22.66
C ILE A 522 -13.28 -5.72 21.29
N ARG A 523 -11.97 -5.66 21.02
CA ARG A 523 -11.37 -6.22 19.79
C ARG A 523 -11.64 -7.73 19.69
N ASN A 524 -11.59 -8.45 20.82
CA ASN A 524 -11.91 -9.89 20.88
C ASN A 524 -13.38 -10.25 20.56
N LEU A 525 -14.28 -9.27 20.43
CA LEU A 525 -15.63 -9.52 19.93
C LEU A 525 -15.64 -9.89 18.44
N PHE A 526 -14.57 -9.56 17.71
CA PHE A 526 -14.43 -9.76 16.29
C PHE A 526 -13.58 -11.00 15.97
N THR A 527 -13.78 -11.56 14.78
CA THR A 527 -13.07 -12.76 14.30
C THR A 527 -11.59 -12.49 14.05
N ASP A 528 -11.28 -11.28 13.57
CA ASP A 528 -9.96 -10.83 13.19
C ASP A 528 -9.79 -9.32 13.43
N ASP A 529 -8.67 -8.82 12.95
CA ASP A 529 -8.17 -7.47 13.13
C ASP A 529 -8.77 -6.43 12.17
N HIS A 530 -9.58 -6.88 11.20
CA HIS A 530 -10.38 -5.98 10.37
C HIS A 530 -11.62 -5.48 11.12
N CYS A 531 -12.04 -6.17 12.18
CA CYS A 531 -13.30 -5.92 12.90
C CYS A 531 -14.52 -5.81 11.97
N ALA A 532 -14.54 -6.61 10.90
CA ALA A 532 -15.64 -6.62 9.93
C ALA A 532 -16.63 -7.77 10.18
N GLU A 533 -16.28 -8.75 11.01
CA GLU A 533 -17.13 -9.87 11.39
C GLU A 533 -17.04 -10.17 12.90
N LEU A 534 -18.18 -10.54 13.49
CA LEU A 534 -18.31 -10.89 14.90
C LEU A 534 -18.07 -12.38 15.14
N ARG A 535 -17.43 -12.71 16.27
CA ARG A 535 -17.29 -14.10 16.71
C ARG A 535 -18.65 -14.76 16.98
N PRO A 536 -18.80 -16.07 16.70
CA PRO A 536 -19.98 -16.82 17.08
C PRO A 536 -20.23 -16.77 18.60
N GLY A 537 -21.52 -16.82 18.99
CA GLY A 537 -21.91 -16.88 20.40
C GLY A 537 -21.97 -15.54 21.14
N LEU A 538 -21.63 -14.42 20.49
CA LEU A 538 -21.88 -13.09 21.05
C LEU A 538 -23.38 -12.88 21.30
N THR A 539 -23.73 -12.21 22.40
CA THR A 539 -25.13 -11.91 22.77
C THR A 539 -25.35 -10.42 22.97
N GLN A 540 -26.60 -9.97 22.83
CA GLN A 540 -26.98 -8.58 23.15
C GLN A 540 -26.69 -8.20 24.60
N LEU A 541 -26.83 -9.15 25.54
CA LEU A 541 -26.52 -8.91 26.95
C LEU A 541 -25.05 -8.55 27.13
N ALA A 542 -24.14 -9.28 26.48
CA ALA A 542 -22.71 -8.97 26.52
C ALA A 542 -22.42 -7.58 25.95
N LEU A 543 -23.01 -7.22 24.79
CA LEU A 543 -22.86 -5.88 24.21
C LEU A 543 -23.35 -4.78 25.17
N ASN A 544 -24.51 -4.97 25.81
CA ASN A 544 -25.05 -4.01 26.77
C ASN A 544 -24.13 -3.83 27.99
N THR A 545 -23.49 -4.90 28.48
CA THR A 545 -22.50 -4.82 29.56
C THR A 545 -21.33 -3.94 29.15
N TYR A 546 -20.77 -4.15 27.94
CA TYR A 546 -19.69 -3.31 27.45
C TYR A 546 -20.11 -1.85 27.27
N PHE A 547 -21.28 -1.56 26.67
CA PHE A 547 -21.77 -0.18 26.57
C PHE A 547 -21.95 0.51 27.93
N SER A 548 -22.46 -0.22 28.93
CA SER A 548 -22.59 0.29 30.30
C SER A 548 -21.23 0.65 30.89
N GLU A 549 -20.23 -0.22 30.70
CA GLU A 549 -18.86 0.00 31.18
C GLU A 549 -18.20 1.19 30.49
N VAL A 550 -18.30 1.27 29.16
CA VAL A 550 -17.78 2.39 28.34
C VAL A 550 -18.37 3.73 28.77
N ASN A 551 -19.70 3.79 28.94
CA ASN A 551 -20.39 5.01 29.35
C ASN A 551 -20.02 5.42 30.78
N ARG A 552 -19.87 4.46 31.69
CA ARG A 552 -19.48 4.72 33.09
C ARG A 552 -18.06 5.28 33.18
N LEU A 553 -17.15 4.80 32.36
CA LEU A 553 -15.72 5.13 32.40
C LEU A 553 -15.33 6.38 31.59
N GLN A 554 -16.27 6.98 30.83
CA GLN A 554 -16.03 8.15 29.97
C GLN A 554 -14.80 8.00 29.05
N ILE A 555 -14.67 6.84 28.43
CA ILE A 555 -13.46 6.42 27.70
C ILE A 555 -13.31 7.10 26.33
N ASN A 556 -12.17 6.87 25.69
CA ASN A 556 -11.85 7.45 24.38
C ASN A 556 -12.83 6.98 23.28
N GLU A 557 -12.82 7.69 22.15
CA GLU A 557 -13.78 7.46 21.07
C GLU A 557 -13.67 6.07 20.45
N ILE A 558 -12.47 5.46 20.42
CA ILE A 558 -12.17 4.20 19.73
C ILE A 558 -13.01 3.04 20.27
N HIS A 559 -13.11 2.89 21.59
CA HIS A 559 -13.90 1.82 22.20
C HIS A 559 -15.38 1.93 21.80
N ALA A 560 -15.91 3.16 21.87
CA ALA A 560 -17.30 3.43 21.52
C ALA A 560 -17.55 3.21 20.03
N HIS A 561 -16.60 3.56 19.15
CA HIS A 561 -16.66 3.26 17.72
C HIS A 561 -16.75 1.76 17.46
N LEU A 562 -15.84 0.95 18.03
CA LEU A 562 -15.85 -0.50 17.86
C LEU A 562 -17.10 -1.17 18.42
N LEU A 563 -17.61 -0.73 19.57
CA LEU A 563 -18.86 -1.26 20.10
C LEU A 563 -20.08 -0.89 19.25
N ARG A 564 -20.15 0.34 18.73
CA ARG A 564 -21.21 0.73 17.78
C ARG A 564 -21.13 -0.10 16.50
N ARG A 565 -19.91 -0.38 16.00
CA ARG A 565 -19.69 -1.28 14.87
C ARG A 565 -20.18 -2.69 15.18
N ALA A 566 -19.78 -3.25 16.31
CA ALA A 566 -20.23 -4.57 16.75
C ALA A 566 -21.75 -4.64 16.88
N GLN A 567 -22.37 -3.65 17.52
CA GLN A 567 -23.82 -3.55 17.66
C GLN A 567 -24.54 -3.50 16.30
N ARG A 568 -24.02 -2.70 15.35
CA ARG A 568 -24.59 -2.59 14.01
C ARG A 568 -24.53 -3.94 13.28
N ILE A 569 -23.37 -4.61 13.28
CA ILE A 569 -23.20 -5.92 12.64
C ILE A 569 -24.14 -6.96 13.26
N TYR A 570 -24.23 -6.97 14.58
CA TYR A 570 -25.10 -7.88 15.32
C TYR A 570 -26.57 -7.70 14.91
N LEU A 571 -27.06 -6.46 14.86
CA LEU A 571 -28.45 -6.16 14.50
C LEU A 571 -28.74 -6.41 13.02
N GLN A 572 -27.78 -6.13 12.13
CA GLN A 572 -27.95 -6.38 10.69
C GLN A 572 -28.14 -7.87 10.39
N LYS A 573 -27.48 -8.77 11.12
CA LYS A 573 -27.67 -10.23 11.00
C LYS A 573 -29.09 -10.70 11.33
N MET A 574 -29.93 -9.86 11.96
CA MET A 574 -31.33 -10.20 12.22
C MET A 574 -32.20 -10.13 10.96
N ILE A 575 -31.84 -9.31 9.97
CA ILE A 575 -32.62 -9.14 8.74
C ILE A 575 -32.14 -10.17 7.72
N ALA A 576 -33.03 -11.08 7.30
CA ALA A 576 -32.77 -12.02 6.23
C ALA A 576 -32.97 -11.38 4.85
N SER A 577 -34.08 -10.64 4.68
CA SER A 577 -34.35 -9.90 3.44
C SER A 577 -35.39 -8.80 3.65
N VAL A 578 -35.38 -7.80 2.77
CA VAL A 578 -36.39 -6.72 2.75
C VAL A 578 -36.94 -6.59 1.33
N GLN A 579 -38.26 -6.61 1.14
CA GLN A 579 -38.89 -6.39 -0.16
C GLN A 579 -39.75 -5.14 -0.12
N ILE A 580 -39.50 -4.21 -1.05
CA ILE A 580 -40.33 -3.03 -1.28
C ILE A 580 -41.03 -3.22 -2.62
N SER A 581 -42.36 -3.14 -2.62
CA SER A 581 -43.22 -3.26 -3.80
C SER A 581 -44.29 -2.18 -3.76
N SER A 582 -44.95 -1.87 -4.86
CA SER A 582 -45.89 -0.74 -4.93
C SER A 582 -47.08 -0.83 -3.96
N GLY A 583 -47.42 -2.03 -3.48
CA GLY A 583 -48.54 -2.28 -2.56
C GLY A 583 -48.14 -2.81 -1.18
N PHE A 584 -46.85 -3.06 -0.93
CA PHE A 584 -46.39 -3.51 0.39
C PHE A 584 -44.88 -3.34 0.60
N ILE A 585 -44.49 -3.29 1.86
CA ILE A 585 -43.10 -3.45 2.32
C ILE A 585 -43.05 -4.63 3.28
N SER A 586 -42.11 -5.55 3.09
CA SER A 586 -41.93 -6.70 3.98
C SER A 586 -40.48 -6.87 4.42
N VAL A 587 -40.28 -7.31 5.66
CA VAL A 587 -38.99 -7.63 6.28
C VAL A 587 -39.07 -9.06 6.78
N ALA A 588 -38.26 -9.94 6.23
CA ALA A 588 -38.08 -11.30 6.75
C ALA A 588 -36.91 -11.31 7.75
N PHE A 589 -37.14 -11.87 8.93
CA PHE A 589 -36.11 -12.00 9.97
C PHE A 589 -35.43 -13.38 9.92
N ALA A 590 -34.12 -13.39 10.10
CA ALA A 590 -33.29 -14.60 10.02
C ALA A 590 -33.41 -15.50 11.26
N THR A 591 -33.67 -14.92 12.42
CA THR A 591 -33.78 -15.62 13.71
C THR A 591 -35.03 -15.17 14.44
N ALA A 592 -35.45 -15.88 15.50
CA ALA A 592 -36.57 -15.44 16.34
C ALA A 592 -36.20 -14.28 17.30
N ASP A 593 -34.92 -13.94 17.42
CA ASP A 593 -34.41 -12.95 18.36
C ASP A 593 -34.83 -11.52 18.01
N PHE A 594 -35.34 -11.26 16.80
CA PHE A 594 -35.94 -9.96 16.46
C PHE A 594 -37.03 -9.55 17.46
N LYS A 595 -37.71 -10.51 18.09
CA LYS A 595 -38.73 -10.23 19.12
C LYS A 595 -38.16 -9.57 20.38
N ASN A 596 -36.85 -9.42 20.51
CA ASN A 596 -36.23 -8.70 21.61
C ASN A 596 -36.07 -7.19 21.35
N TYR A 597 -36.38 -6.71 20.15
CA TYR A 597 -36.11 -5.33 19.73
C TYR A 597 -37.36 -4.60 19.27
N THR A 598 -37.26 -3.27 19.25
CA THR A 598 -38.28 -2.37 18.70
C THR A 598 -37.81 -1.86 17.35
N TYR A 599 -38.46 -2.31 16.27
CA TYR A 599 -38.18 -1.86 14.91
C TYR A 599 -39.15 -0.76 14.49
N ALA A 600 -38.69 0.12 13.61
CA ALA A 600 -39.51 1.10 12.93
C ALA A 600 -39.24 1.07 11.42
N LEU A 601 -40.33 1.03 10.63
CA LEU A 601 -40.30 1.28 9.19
C LEU A 601 -40.52 2.77 9.00
N ARG A 602 -39.49 3.47 8.54
CA ARG A 602 -39.47 4.93 8.43
C ARG A 602 -39.34 5.37 6.97
N GLY A 603 -40.11 6.37 6.59
CA GLY A 603 -39.85 7.22 5.43
C GLY A 603 -39.00 8.43 5.82
N THR A 604 -38.83 9.34 4.86
CA THR A 604 -38.07 10.58 5.05
C THR A 604 -38.66 11.47 6.15
N SER A 605 -39.99 11.48 6.31
CA SER A 605 -40.68 12.36 7.27
C SER A 605 -41.70 11.64 8.17
N LEU A 606 -41.96 10.36 7.95
CA LEU A 606 -43.02 9.61 8.64
C LEU A 606 -42.50 8.27 9.15
N VAL A 607 -43.10 7.79 10.24
CA VAL A 607 -42.98 6.39 10.67
C VAL A 607 -44.22 5.65 10.18
N TYR A 608 -44.06 4.68 9.29
CA TYR A 608 -45.16 3.98 8.62
C TYR A 608 -45.67 2.76 9.40
N ALA A 609 -44.79 2.13 10.18
CA ALA A 609 -45.12 1.00 11.04
C ALA A 609 -44.05 0.81 12.11
N THR A 610 -44.44 0.18 13.21
CA THR A 610 -43.50 -0.30 14.23
C THR A 610 -43.74 -1.76 14.54
N LEU A 611 -42.69 -2.43 14.99
CA LEU A 611 -42.73 -3.79 15.50
C LEU A 611 -42.04 -3.78 16.86
N ASP A 612 -42.84 -3.65 17.91
CA ASP A 612 -42.32 -3.58 19.27
C ASP A 612 -42.25 -4.97 19.88
N LYS A 613 -41.05 -5.54 20.01
CA LYS A 613 -40.82 -6.85 20.61
C LYS A 613 -41.71 -7.97 20.03
N GLY A 614 -41.92 -7.92 18.71
CA GLY A 614 -42.78 -8.85 17.98
C GLY A 614 -44.26 -8.47 17.92
N TYR A 615 -44.70 -7.35 18.50
CA TYR A 615 -46.06 -6.82 18.41
C TYR A 615 -46.13 -5.75 17.32
N PRO A 616 -46.79 -6.02 16.17
CA PRO A 616 -46.86 -5.07 15.06
C PRO A 616 -47.89 -3.96 15.33
N SER A 617 -47.60 -2.75 14.83
CA SER A 617 -48.51 -1.61 14.79
C SER A 617 -48.59 -1.06 13.37
N GLN A 618 -49.80 -0.78 12.90
CA GLN A 618 -50.10 -0.36 11.51
C GLN A 618 -49.55 -1.31 10.43
N SER A 619 -49.31 -2.57 10.80
CA SER A 619 -48.64 -3.63 10.02
C SER A 619 -49.06 -5.00 10.57
N ASP A 620 -48.63 -6.07 9.89
CA ASP A 620 -48.89 -7.46 10.26
C ASP A 620 -47.57 -8.22 10.46
N LEU A 621 -47.56 -9.22 11.34
CA LEU A 621 -46.45 -10.15 11.51
C LEU A 621 -46.95 -11.57 11.23
N ILE A 622 -46.45 -12.19 10.16
CA ILE A 622 -46.77 -13.55 9.76
C ILE A 622 -45.52 -14.39 9.97
N GLU A 623 -45.52 -15.26 10.97
CA GLU A 623 -44.34 -16.01 11.42
C GLU A 623 -43.15 -15.09 11.74
N ASN A 624 -42.13 -15.06 10.88
CA ASN A 624 -40.95 -14.21 10.96
C ASN A 624 -40.92 -13.11 9.88
N ILE A 625 -42.06 -12.83 9.22
CA ILE A 625 -42.18 -11.82 8.17
C ILE A 625 -43.07 -10.68 8.65
N TRP A 626 -42.46 -9.51 8.82
CA TRP A 626 -43.15 -8.27 9.17
C TRP A 626 -43.55 -7.52 7.90
N VAL A 627 -44.84 -7.28 7.70
CA VAL A 627 -45.39 -6.72 6.45
C VAL A 627 -46.23 -5.48 6.73
N LYS A 628 -45.98 -4.42 5.96
CA LYS A 628 -46.83 -3.25 5.85
C LYS A 628 -47.52 -3.26 4.49
N TYR A 629 -48.84 -3.47 4.47
CA TYR A 629 -49.66 -3.28 3.28
C TYR A 629 -50.01 -1.81 3.07
N GLY A 630 -50.09 -1.39 1.81
CA GLY A 630 -50.51 -0.03 1.42
C GLY A 630 -49.68 0.53 0.26
N ALA A 631 -50.11 1.68 -0.26
CA ALA A 631 -49.38 2.38 -1.31
C ALA A 631 -47.99 2.79 -0.80
N VAL A 632 -46.97 2.51 -1.60
CA VAL A 632 -45.58 2.93 -1.39
C VAL A 632 -45.28 4.12 -2.30
N ASP A 633 -44.85 5.24 -1.71
CA ASP A 633 -44.44 6.43 -2.45
C ASP A 633 -43.16 6.12 -3.24
N PRO A 634 -43.18 6.22 -4.59
CA PRO A 634 -42.00 5.96 -5.40
C PRO A 634 -40.82 6.91 -5.14
N ASN A 635 -41.07 8.08 -4.54
CA ASN A 635 -40.06 9.12 -4.30
C ASN A 635 -39.54 9.13 -2.85
N ASP A 636 -40.09 8.30 -1.96
CA ASP A 636 -39.64 8.22 -0.57
C ASP A 636 -38.51 7.19 -0.40
N THR A 637 -37.69 7.39 0.63
CA THR A 637 -36.65 6.45 1.05
C THR A 637 -37.12 5.72 2.29
N TYR A 638 -37.24 4.40 2.20
CA TYR A 638 -37.72 3.55 3.27
C TYR A 638 -36.55 2.92 4.01
N SER A 639 -36.52 3.07 5.32
CA SER A 639 -35.50 2.50 6.20
C SER A 639 -36.09 1.64 7.30
N ILE A 640 -35.35 0.58 7.65
CA ILE A 640 -35.63 -0.24 8.83
C ILE A 640 -34.66 0.18 9.91
N THR A 641 -35.18 0.68 11.02
CA THR A 641 -34.37 1.16 12.14
C THR A 641 -34.67 0.44 13.43
N VAL A 642 -33.66 0.32 14.28
CA VAL A 642 -33.77 -0.22 15.64
C VAL A 642 -33.28 0.81 16.64
N SER A 643 -34.11 1.10 17.64
CA SER A 643 -33.74 1.95 18.77
C SER A 643 -33.06 1.12 19.85
N MET A 644 -32.02 1.68 20.47
CA MET A 644 -31.29 1.06 21.57
C MET A 644 -31.14 2.06 22.72
N ASP A 645 -31.23 1.61 23.97
CA ASP A 645 -31.20 2.49 25.14
C ASP A 645 -29.88 3.27 25.29
N HIS A 646 -28.78 2.71 24.79
CA HIS A 646 -27.45 3.33 24.82
C HIS A 646 -27.17 4.28 23.66
N SER A 647 -28.13 4.53 22.76
CA SER A 647 -27.95 5.41 21.60
C SER A 647 -29.10 6.39 21.43
N SER A 648 -28.78 7.67 21.25
CA SER A 648 -29.78 8.70 20.94
C SER A 648 -30.29 8.63 19.49
N THR A 649 -29.52 8.01 18.60
CA THR A 649 -29.88 7.81 17.20
C THR A 649 -30.18 6.33 16.93
N PRO A 650 -31.30 6.00 16.27
CA PRO A 650 -31.59 4.62 15.87
C PRO A 650 -30.54 4.07 14.90
N TYR A 651 -30.24 2.78 15.01
CA TYR A 651 -29.42 2.07 14.05
C TYR A 651 -30.23 1.83 12.77
N VAL A 652 -29.77 2.34 11.64
CA VAL A 652 -30.33 2.02 10.32
C VAL A 652 -29.76 0.69 9.86
N LEU A 653 -30.62 -0.32 9.72
CA LEU A 653 -30.21 -1.67 9.32
C LEU A 653 -30.38 -1.91 7.82
N PHE A 654 -31.32 -1.21 7.20
CA PHE A 654 -31.60 -1.25 5.77
C PHE A 654 -32.18 0.10 5.34
N SER A 655 -31.91 0.53 4.10
CA SER A 655 -32.52 1.71 3.50
C SER A 655 -32.56 1.56 1.97
N ALA A 656 -33.72 1.79 1.34
CA ALA A 656 -33.84 1.78 -0.12
C ALA A 656 -35.10 2.54 -0.60
N THR A 657 -35.11 2.88 -1.89
CA THR A 657 -36.30 3.42 -2.58
C THR A 657 -37.06 2.30 -3.30
N LEU A 658 -38.29 2.58 -3.75
CA LEU A 658 -39.04 1.65 -4.60
C LEU A 658 -38.31 1.41 -5.94
N ALA A 659 -37.68 2.44 -6.51
CA ALA A 659 -36.93 2.32 -7.76
C ALA A 659 -35.74 1.36 -7.59
N GLU A 660 -35.00 1.49 -6.49
CA GLU A 660 -33.85 0.63 -6.21
C GLU A 660 -34.28 -0.83 -5.96
N SER A 661 -35.37 -1.04 -5.22
CA SER A 661 -35.93 -2.39 -4.99
C SER A 661 -36.31 -3.10 -6.30
N ARG A 662 -36.76 -2.37 -7.33
CA ARG A 662 -37.03 -2.95 -8.65
C ARG A 662 -35.75 -3.46 -9.33
N ILE A 663 -34.60 -2.83 -9.08
CA ILE A 663 -33.28 -3.28 -9.57
C ILE A 663 -32.83 -4.52 -8.81
N ALA A 664 -33.13 -4.62 -7.52
CA ALA A 664 -32.79 -5.78 -6.69
C ALA A 664 -33.55 -7.07 -7.09
N LEU A 665 -34.77 -6.95 -7.62
CA LEU A 665 -35.64 -8.10 -7.94
C LEU A 665 -34.99 -9.09 -8.93
N PRO A 666 -34.48 -8.67 -10.11
CA PRO A 666 -33.75 -9.57 -11.01
C PRO A 666 -32.54 -10.26 -10.39
N ILE A 667 -31.82 -9.58 -9.47
CA ILE A 667 -30.65 -10.14 -8.79
C ILE A 667 -31.09 -11.27 -7.86
N ARG A 668 -32.18 -11.07 -7.10
CA ARG A 668 -32.76 -12.10 -6.24
C ARG A 668 -33.26 -13.30 -7.03
N ALA A 669 -33.84 -13.07 -8.21
CA ALA A 669 -34.35 -14.13 -9.08
C ALA A 669 -33.25 -15.06 -9.63
N LEU A 670 -31.97 -14.72 -9.48
CA LEU A 670 -30.86 -15.63 -9.77
C LEU A 670 -30.80 -16.81 -8.80
N PHE A 671 -31.37 -16.68 -7.60
CA PHE A 671 -31.30 -17.67 -6.53
C PHE A 671 -32.66 -18.29 -6.24
N THR A 672 -32.65 -19.53 -5.75
CA THR A 672 -33.88 -20.25 -5.35
C THR A 672 -34.54 -19.65 -4.12
N ASP A 673 -33.72 -19.06 -3.24
CA ASP A 673 -34.12 -18.49 -1.96
C ASP A 673 -33.07 -17.47 -1.46
N TYR A 674 -33.31 -16.88 -0.29
CA TYR A 674 -32.45 -15.84 0.30
C TYR A 674 -31.11 -16.36 0.82
N THR A 675 -30.90 -17.68 0.94
CA THR A 675 -29.62 -18.25 1.40
C THR A 675 -28.53 -18.12 0.33
N MET A 676 -28.92 -17.88 -0.93
CA MET A 676 -28.02 -17.71 -2.07
C MET A 676 -27.05 -18.89 -2.27
N THR A 677 -27.50 -20.10 -1.92
CA THR A 677 -26.70 -21.33 -2.03
C THR A 677 -26.92 -22.05 -3.36
N THR A 678 -28.07 -21.84 -4.02
CA THR A 678 -28.46 -22.51 -5.26
C THR A 678 -28.97 -21.51 -6.29
N LEU A 679 -28.54 -21.67 -7.54
CA LEU A 679 -28.98 -20.86 -8.68
C LEU A 679 -30.28 -21.37 -9.29
N THR A 680 -31.08 -20.46 -9.86
CA THR A 680 -32.23 -20.82 -10.71
C THR A 680 -31.78 -21.15 -12.14
N PRO A 681 -32.60 -21.84 -12.96
CA PRO A 681 -32.28 -22.10 -14.37
C PRO A 681 -32.13 -20.83 -15.23
N LEU A 682 -32.57 -19.67 -14.73
CA LEU A 682 -32.45 -18.38 -15.42
C LEU A 682 -31.07 -17.73 -15.23
N ALA A 683 -30.27 -18.22 -14.28
CA ALA A 683 -28.97 -17.65 -13.96
C ALA A 683 -27.90 -18.16 -14.94
N ASP A 684 -27.69 -17.40 -16.02
CA ASP A 684 -26.58 -17.61 -16.95
C ASP A 684 -25.56 -16.45 -16.92
N GLN A 685 -24.43 -16.65 -17.60
CA GLN A 685 -23.34 -15.67 -17.64
C GLN A 685 -23.78 -14.33 -18.25
N GLN A 686 -24.65 -14.34 -19.26
CA GLN A 686 -25.11 -13.13 -19.94
C GLN A 686 -26.00 -12.29 -19.02
N THR A 687 -26.89 -12.95 -18.28
CA THR A 687 -27.79 -12.35 -17.31
C THR A 687 -26.99 -11.73 -16.16
N ILE A 688 -26.05 -12.48 -15.57
CA ILE A 688 -25.17 -11.96 -14.50
C ILE A 688 -24.37 -10.75 -14.99
N ASN A 689 -23.80 -10.81 -16.21
CA ASN A 689 -23.05 -9.69 -16.78
C ASN A 689 -23.93 -8.46 -17.03
N THR A 690 -25.16 -8.65 -17.46
CA THR A 690 -26.13 -7.56 -17.69
C THR A 690 -26.48 -6.88 -16.37
N LEU A 691 -26.82 -7.66 -15.34
CA LEU A 691 -27.13 -7.15 -14.01
C LEU A 691 -25.93 -6.44 -13.37
N TYR A 692 -24.73 -6.96 -13.56
CA TYR A 692 -23.50 -6.32 -13.09
C TYR A 692 -23.32 -4.92 -13.71
N ARG A 693 -23.62 -4.74 -15.00
CA ARG A 693 -23.58 -3.42 -15.65
C ARG A 693 -24.67 -2.48 -15.14
N THR A 694 -25.87 -3.01 -14.86
CA THR A 694 -26.96 -2.22 -14.26
C THR A 694 -26.59 -1.73 -12.87
N VAL A 695 -25.94 -2.57 -12.06
CA VAL A 695 -25.55 -2.21 -10.70
C VAL A 695 -24.38 -1.22 -10.67
N ASN A 696 -23.51 -1.20 -11.67
CA ASN A 696 -22.31 -0.37 -11.64
C ASN A 696 -22.54 1.04 -12.20
N GLY A 697 -22.45 2.03 -11.31
CA GLY A 697 -22.46 3.46 -11.65
C GLY A 697 -23.84 4.09 -11.59
N ASP A 698 -24.90 3.27 -11.47
CA ASP A 698 -26.28 3.73 -11.39
C ASP A 698 -26.48 4.64 -10.17
N PRO A 699 -26.83 5.92 -10.38
CA PRO A 699 -26.99 6.89 -9.30
C PRO A 699 -28.23 6.64 -8.43
N LEU A 700 -29.14 5.76 -8.84
CA LEU A 700 -30.32 5.38 -8.05
C LEU A 700 -30.01 4.38 -6.95
N ILE A 701 -28.86 3.70 -7.03
CA ILE A 701 -28.44 2.67 -6.06
C ILE A 701 -27.54 3.30 -5.02
N SER A 702 -27.93 3.17 -3.75
CA SER A 702 -27.08 3.59 -2.64
C SER A 702 -25.78 2.79 -2.59
N ILE A 703 -24.71 3.36 -2.03
CA ILE A 703 -23.39 2.70 -1.94
C ILE A 703 -23.49 1.37 -1.18
N THR A 704 -24.22 1.34 -0.07
CA THR A 704 -24.44 0.13 0.73
C THR A 704 -25.13 -0.96 -0.08
N ASN A 705 -26.23 -0.62 -0.76
CA ASN A 705 -26.97 -1.61 -1.53
C ASN A 705 -26.19 -2.04 -2.79
N ARG A 706 -25.40 -1.14 -3.40
CA ARG A 706 -24.50 -1.50 -4.51
C ARG A 706 -23.48 -2.53 -4.07
N ALA A 707 -22.89 -2.36 -2.88
CA ALA A 707 -21.95 -3.32 -2.31
C ALA A 707 -22.62 -4.70 -2.10
N ASP A 708 -23.83 -4.72 -1.54
CA ASP A 708 -24.59 -5.95 -1.34
C ASP A 708 -24.95 -6.63 -2.67
N TYR A 709 -25.48 -5.87 -3.64
CA TYR A 709 -25.85 -6.39 -4.96
C TYR A 709 -24.64 -6.94 -5.73
N GLN A 710 -23.48 -6.27 -5.67
CA GLN A 710 -22.25 -6.80 -6.24
C GLN A 710 -21.77 -8.07 -5.54
N SER A 711 -21.93 -8.15 -4.22
CA SER A 711 -21.64 -9.36 -3.45
C SER A 711 -22.53 -10.51 -3.91
N TYR A 712 -23.84 -10.28 -4.04
CA TYR A 712 -24.80 -11.28 -4.52
C TYR A 712 -24.48 -11.74 -5.95
N LEU A 713 -24.16 -10.81 -6.86
CA LEU A 713 -23.74 -11.14 -8.22
C LEU A 713 -22.42 -11.92 -8.26
N SER A 714 -21.51 -11.64 -7.32
CA SER A 714 -20.25 -12.38 -7.17
C SER A 714 -20.49 -13.80 -6.66
N ILE A 715 -21.43 -13.99 -5.72
CA ILE A 715 -21.87 -15.33 -5.28
C ILE A 715 -22.48 -16.09 -6.47
N ALA A 716 -23.39 -15.45 -7.23
CA ALA A 716 -24.03 -16.08 -8.38
C ALA A 716 -22.98 -16.52 -9.42
N ARG A 717 -22.01 -15.66 -9.72
CA ARG A 717 -20.93 -15.98 -10.66
C ARG A 717 -20.05 -17.11 -10.15
N ARG A 718 -19.71 -17.12 -8.86
CA ARG A 718 -18.95 -18.22 -8.25
C ARG A 718 -19.69 -19.55 -8.38
N LEU A 719 -20.98 -19.60 -8.02
CA LEU A 719 -21.80 -20.81 -8.15
C LEU A 719 -21.86 -21.29 -9.61
N LEU A 720 -22.03 -20.37 -10.56
CA LEU A 720 -22.03 -20.70 -11.99
C LEU A 720 -20.67 -21.27 -12.43
N LEU A 721 -19.56 -20.65 -12.05
CA LEU A 721 -18.21 -21.14 -12.35
C LEU A 721 -17.92 -22.48 -11.66
N GLN A 722 -18.44 -22.72 -10.46
CA GLN A 722 -18.29 -24.01 -9.77
C GLN A 722 -18.92 -25.17 -10.55
N THR A 723 -19.98 -24.93 -11.33
CA THR A 723 -20.57 -25.98 -12.20
C THR A 723 -19.61 -26.47 -13.28
N THR A 724 -18.54 -25.73 -13.59
CA THR A 724 -17.50 -26.19 -14.51
C THR A 724 -16.62 -27.28 -13.90
N ILE A 725 -16.67 -27.52 -12.59
CA ILE A 725 -15.93 -28.55 -11.88
C ILE A 725 -16.89 -29.67 -11.46
N ALA A 726 -16.71 -30.86 -12.05
CA ALA A 726 -17.47 -32.06 -11.71
C ALA A 726 -17.06 -32.61 -10.34
N LYS A 727 -15.74 -32.67 -10.06
CA LYS A 727 -15.17 -33.07 -8.77
C LYS A 727 -13.70 -32.67 -8.65
N VAL A 728 -13.22 -32.60 -7.41
CA VAL A 728 -11.79 -32.47 -7.09
C VAL A 728 -11.34 -33.70 -6.32
N VAL A 729 -10.25 -34.34 -6.76
CA VAL A 729 -9.66 -35.52 -6.11
C VAL A 729 -8.25 -35.17 -5.66
N ARG A 730 -8.00 -35.25 -4.35
CA ARG A 730 -6.69 -35.04 -3.75
C ARG A 730 -6.06 -36.36 -3.36
N THR A 731 -4.77 -36.50 -3.64
CA THR A 731 -3.90 -37.60 -3.18
C THR A 731 -2.67 -37.01 -2.49
N ALA A 732 -1.81 -37.86 -1.92
CA ALA A 732 -0.53 -37.43 -1.33
C ALA A 732 0.46 -36.85 -2.36
N ASN A 733 0.23 -37.03 -3.66
CA ASN A 733 1.17 -36.58 -4.71
C ASN A 733 0.53 -35.71 -5.79
N SER A 734 -0.77 -35.40 -5.69
CA SER A 734 -1.45 -34.61 -6.71
C SER A 734 -2.81 -34.11 -6.25
N LEU A 735 -3.28 -33.06 -6.94
CA LEU A 735 -4.65 -32.59 -6.93
C LEU A 735 -5.14 -32.62 -8.37
N SER A 736 -6.21 -33.38 -8.60
CA SER A 736 -6.86 -33.53 -9.90
C SER A 736 -8.23 -32.85 -9.89
N VAL A 737 -8.40 -31.86 -10.76
CA VAL A 737 -9.67 -31.17 -11.01
C VAL A 737 -10.31 -31.79 -12.25
N TYR A 738 -11.50 -32.34 -12.10
CA TYR A 738 -12.29 -32.89 -13.20
C TYR A 738 -13.26 -31.82 -13.67
N PHE A 739 -13.09 -31.34 -14.90
CA PHE A 739 -14.00 -30.37 -15.49
C PHE A 739 -15.23 -31.04 -16.07
N GLU A 740 -16.37 -30.36 -15.95
CA GLU A 740 -17.64 -30.72 -16.59
C GLU A 740 -17.72 -30.03 -17.96
N GLY A 741 -17.74 -30.82 -19.04
CA GLY A 741 -17.77 -30.29 -20.41
C GLY A 741 -16.54 -29.46 -20.79
N ASP A 742 -16.71 -28.57 -21.77
CA ASP A 742 -15.62 -27.80 -22.40
C ASP A 742 -15.58 -26.32 -22.01
N VAL A 743 -16.47 -25.87 -21.11
CA VAL A 743 -16.55 -24.45 -20.68
C VAL A 743 -15.27 -23.98 -20.01
N PHE A 744 -14.52 -24.88 -19.37
CA PHE A 744 -13.24 -24.55 -18.76
C PHE A 744 -12.20 -24.01 -19.76
N LYS A 745 -12.38 -24.30 -21.07
CA LYS A 745 -11.48 -23.81 -22.13
C LYS A 745 -11.61 -22.30 -22.38
N THR A 746 -12.62 -21.64 -21.83
CA THR A 746 -12.82 -20.19 -21.97
C THR A 746 -12.37 -19.39 -20.74
N HIS A 747 -11.85 -20.06 -19.71
CA HIS A 747 -11.49 -19.46 -18.43
C HIS A 747 -10.04 -19.79 -18.02
N ASN A 748 -9.55 -19.07 -17.02
CA ASN A 748 -8.23 -19.28 -16.44
C ASN A 748 -8.39 -19.84 -15.02
N TYR A 749 -7.92 -21.06 -14.79
CA TYR A 749 -7.98 -21.71 -13.48
C TYR A 749 -6.59 -21.80 -12.89
N LYS A 750 -6.43 -21.44 -11.61
CA LYS A 750 -5.14 -21.45 -10.91
C LYS A 750 -5.22 -22.26 -9.64
N LEU A 751 -4.20 -23.06 -9.38
CA LEU A 751 -4.05 -23.89 -8.19
C LEU A 751 -3.01 -23.24 -7.29
N TYR A 752 -3.39 -23.02 -6.04
CA TYR A 752 -2.50 -22.57 -4.99
C TYR A 752 -2.41 -23.63 -3.90
N VAL A 753 -1.23 -23.74 -3.31
CA VAL A 753 -0.94 -24.62 -2.18
C VAL A 753 -0.22 -23.82 -1.12
N ASN A 754 -0.81 -23.75 0.09
CA ASN A 754 -0.38 -22.88 1.18
C ASN A 754 -0.19 -21.43 0.69
N ASP A 755 -1.18 -20.94 -0.07
CA ASP A 755 -1.22 -19.61 -0.69
C ASP A 755 -0.06 -19.30 -1.66
N ARG A 756 0.66 -20.33 -2.12
CA ARG A 756 1.65 -20.21 -3.20
C ARG A 756 1.12 -20.78 -4.50
N TYR A 757 1.33 -20.05 -5.58
CA TYR A 757 1.01 -20.52 -6.92
C TYR A 757 1.70 -21.86 -7.20
N SER A 758 0.94 -22.83 -7.70
CA SER A 758 1.44 -24.17 -8.02
C SER A 758 1.36 -24.46 -9.52
N SER A 759 0.18 -24.27 -10.12
CA SER A 759 -0.04 -24.53 -11.54
C SER A 759 -1.32 -23.85 -12.05
N GLU A 760 -1.56 -23.88 -13.36
CA GLU A 760 -2.78 -23.32 -13.95
C GLU A 760 -3.23 -24.05 -15.22
N VAL A 761 -4.49 -23.83 -15.58
CA VAL A 761 -5.05 -24.07 -16.91
C VAL A 761 -5.59 -22.75 -17.43
N THR A 762 -4.93 -22.17 -18.42
CA THR A 762 -5.29 -20.88 -19.01
C THR A 762 -5.91 -21.14 -20.38
N GLN A 763 -7.22 -20.92 -20.49
CA GLN A 763 -8.01 -21.13 -21.72
C GLN A 763 -7.81 -22.52 -22.32
N GLY A 764 -7.89 -23.55 -21.48
CA GLY A 764 -7.72 -24.96 -21.87
C GLY A 764 -6.28 -25.39 -22.12
N ARG A 765 -5.27 -24.54 -21.85
CA ARG A 765 -3.85 -24.90 -21.95
C ARG A 765 -3.24 -25.07 -20.55
N PRO A 766 -2.66 -26.23 -20.22
CA PRO A 766 -2.03 -26.43 -18.92
C PRO A 766 -0.65 -25.73 -18.86
N TYR A 767 -0.33 -25.18 -17.70
CA TYR A 767 1.00 -24.68 -17.35
C TYR A 767 1.40 -25.25 -15.99
N TYR A 768 2.65 -25.73 -15.90
CA TYR A 768 3.20 -26.40 -14.71
C TYR A 768 2.35 -27.60 -14.21
N SER A 769 1.56 -28.19 -15.10
CA SER A 769 0.58 -29.25 -14.82
C SER A 769 0.31 -30.08 -16.08
N SER A 770 -0.56 -31.09 -15.98
CA SER A 770 -1.06 -31.87 -17.11
C SER A 770 -2.57 -31.71 -17.26
N LEU A 771 -3.08 -31.80 -18.49
CA LEU A 771 -4.51 -31.78 -18.80
C LEU A 771 -4.82 -32.88 -19.82
N SER A 772 -5.66 -33.85 -19.46
CA SER A 772 -6.08 -34.93 -20.36
C SER A 772 -7.54 -35.29 -20.12
N ASN A 773 -8.33 -35.42 -21.18
CA ASN A 773 -9.77 -35.76 -21.13
C ASN A 773 -10.57 -34.92 -20.10
N GLY A 774 -10.30 -33.61 -20.04
CA GLY A 774 -10.97 -32.71 -19.08
C GLY A 774 -10.47 -32.83 -17.63
N VAL A 775 -9.40 -33.58 -17.37
CA VAL A 775 -8.80 -33.74 -16.05
C VAL A 775 -7.49 -32.96 -15.97
N TRP A 776 -7.49 -31.89 -15.19
CA TRP A 776 -6.30 -31.12 -14.85
C TRP A 776 -5.63 -31.71 -13.63
N THR A 777 -4.37 -32.12 -13.72
CA THR A 777 -3.61 -32.73 -12.62
C THR A 777 -2.33 -31.94 -12.36
N SER A 778 -2.14 -31.52 -11.12
CA SER A 778 -0.93 -30.84 -10.67
C SER A 778 0.29 -31.77 -10.66
N ASN A 779 1.48 -31.22 -10.94
CA ASN A 779 2.74 -31.96 -10.89
C ASN A 779 3.44 -31.86 -9.52
N ALA A 780 2.92 -31.06 -8.59
CA ALA A 780 3.50 -30.84 -7.27
C ALA A 780 3.01 -31.89 -6.26
N LYS A 781 3.93 -32.32 -5.37
CA LYS A 781 3.62 -33.18 -4.22
C LYS A 781 3.06 -32.32 -3.08
N PHE A 782 2.09 -32.86 -2.35
CA PHE A 782 1.40 -32.15 -1.26
C PHE A 782 1.35 -33.02 -0.02
N ASP A 783 1.62 -32.44 1.14
CA ASP A 783 1.43 -33.13 2.41
C ASP A 783 -0.06 -33.18 2.78
N SER A 784 -0.44 -34.01 3.77
CA SER A 784 -1.86 -34.11 4.20
C SER A 784 -2.41 -32.79 4.72
N ASP A 785 -1.53 -31.95 5.25
CA ASP A 785 -1.88 -30.74 5.99
C ASP A 785 -1.86 -29.49 5.10
N ASP A 786 -1.42 -29.63 3.84
CA ASP A 786 -1.38 -28.52 2.89
C ASP A 786 -2.81 -28.00 2.62
N ASN A 787 -2.97 -26.68 2.58
CA ASN A 787 -4.20 -26.04 2.14
C ASN A 787 -4.14 -25.85 0.62
N CYS A 788 -5.01 -26.54 -0.13
CA CYS A 788 -5.11 -26.41 -1.58
C CYS A 788 -6.33 -25.60 -1.97
N LYS A 789 -6.14 -24.59 -2.83
CA LYS A 789 -7.21 -23.73 -3.36
C LYS A 789 -7.22 -23.75 -4.88
N VAL A 790 -8.39 -23.95 -5.48
CA VAL A 790 -8.61 -23.80 -6.92
C VAL A 790 -9.39 -22.51 -7.16
N PHE A 791 -8.80 -21.62 -7.94
CA PHE A 791 -9.40 -20.36 -8.34
C PHE A 791 -9.77 -20.35 -9.82
N CYS A 792 -10.74 -19.53 -10.18
CA CYS A 792 -11.00 -19.12 -11.56
C CYS A 792 -10.93 -17.59 -11.66
N GLU A 793 -10.16 -17.09 -12.63
CA GLU A 793 -10.14 -15.66 -12.95
C GLU A 793 -11.19 -15.37 -14.01
N HIS A 794 -12.04 -14.37 -13.75
CA HIS A 794 -13.08 -13.93 -14.68
C HIS A 794 -13.30 -12.42 -14.55
N SER A 795 -13.19 -11.69 -15.67
CA SER A 795 -13.40 -10.23 -15.72
C SER A 795 -12.57 -9.44 -14.68
N GLY A 796 -11.31 -9.82 -14.47
CA GLY A 796 -10.40 -9.17 -13.51
C GLY A 796 -10.63 -9.51 -12.03
N MET A 797 -11.60 -10.37 -11.73
CA MET A 797 -11.90 -10.89 -10.39
C MET A 797 -11.45 -12.35 -10.28
N THR A 798 -11.04 -12.76 -9.08
CA THR A 798 -10.64 -14.13 -8.75
C THR A 798 -11.69 -14.79 -7.88
N TYR A 799 -12.16 -15.97 -8.26
CA TYR A 799 -13.20 -16.73 -7.56
C TYR A 799 -12.65 -18.04 -7.03
N THR A 800 -12.68 -18.26 -5.71
CA THR A 800 -12.36 -19.56 -5.11
C THR A 800 -13.47 -20.56 -5.42
N LEU A 801 -13.16 -21.59 -6.20
CA LEU A 801 -14.12 -22.63 -6.58
C LEU A 801 -14.01 -23.86 -5.67
N TYR A 802 -12.83 -24.12 -5.11
CA TYR A 802 -12.56 -25.20 -4.18
C TYR A 802 -11.48 -24.78 -3.17
N GLU A 803 -11.63 -25.20 -1.91
CA GLU A 803 -10.62 -25.11 -0.87
C GLU A 803 -10.69 -26.37 -0.01
N SER A 804 -9.55 -26.99 0.29
CA SER A 804 -9.50 -28.15 1.20
C SER A 804 -9.72 -27.72 2.64
N ASN A 805 -10.62 -28.40 3.37
CA ASN A 805 -11.06 -28.07 4.74
C ASN A 805 -9.95 -27.54 5.66
N THR A 806 -10.17 -26.34 6.20
CA THR A 806 -9.29 -25.52 7.05
C THR A 806 -9.20 -25.96 8.52
N ALA A 807 -9.79 -27.09 8.92
CA ALA A 807 -9.98 -27.42 10.33
C ALA A 807 -8.72 -27.90 11.10
N THR A 808 -7.53 -27.96 10.49
CA THR A 808 -6.32 -28.55 11.13
C THR A 808 -5.01 -27.80 10.91
N ALA A 809 -5.03 -26.55 10.46
CA ALA A 809 -3.80 -25.75 10.32
C ALA A 809 -3.85 -24.48 11.18
N VAL A 810 -3.71 -24.64 12.51
CA VAL A 810 -3.31 -23.54 13.39
C VAL A 810 -2.04 -23.95 14.12
N HIS A 811 -0.90 -23.48 13.60
CA HIS A 811 0.29 -23.28 14.40
C HIS A 811 0.69 -21.81 14.28
N LEU A 812 0.11 -20.98 15.15
CA LEU A 812 0.61 -19.65 15.47
C LEU A 812 1.69 -19.82 16.54
N SER A 813 2.95 -19.89 16.12
CA SER A 813 4.07 -19.69 17.03
C SER A 813 4.18 -18.20 17.34
N ALA A 814 4.04 -17.89 18.62
CA ALA A 814 4.09 -16.57 19.23
C ALA A 814 5.38 -15.79 18.90
N LEU A 815 5.20 -14.53 18.53
CA LEU A 815 6.04 -13.40 18.93
C LEU A 815 5.12 -12.20 19.18
N GLN A 816 5.28 -11.59 20.36
CA GLN A 816 4.52 -10.46 20.92
C GLN A 816 4.79 -9.14 20.17
N ASP A 817 3.75 -8.31 20.04
CA ASP A 817 3.63 -6.85 19.74
C ASP A 817 4.76 -6.15 18.93
N ALA A 818 4.47 -5.38 17.87
CA ALA A 818 3.66 -4.16 17.88
C ALA A 818 2.80 -3.93 16.61
N ASP A 819 1.66 -3.25 16.81
CA ASP A 819 0.54 -3.01 15.91
C ASP A 819 0.89 -2.31 14.58
N LEU A 820 0.29 -2.80 13.48
CA LEU A 820 -0.30 -1.99 12.41
C LEU A 820 -1.03 -2.88 11.42
N THR A 821 -2.30 -3.14 11.72
CA THR A 821 -3.45 -3.31 10.80
C THR A 821 -4.66 -3.74 11.61
N HIS A 822 -4.97 -2.97 12.66
CA HIS A 822 -6.08 -3.26 13.55
C HIS A 822 -7.11 -2.15 13.47
N CYS A 823 -8.27 -2.43 14.07
CA CYS A 823 -9.49 -1.61 14.19
C CYS A 823 -9.30 -0.27 14.93
N ASP A 824 -8.10 0.29 14.88
CA ASP A 824 -7.68 1.49 15.55
C ASP A 824 -7.39 2.60 14.53
N PRO A 825 -8.29 3.59 14.38
CA PRO A 825 -8.03 4.75 13.54
C PRO A 825 -6.92 5.66 14.12
N SER A 826 -6.47 5.45 15.36
CA SER A 826 -5.43 6.25 16.02
C SER A 826 -4.02 5.69 15.92
N ALA A 827 -3.83 4.52 15.28
CA ALA A 827 -2.51 3.95 15.00
C ALA A 827 -1.74 4.71 13.88
N LEU A 828 -1.93 6.03 13.80
CA LEU A 828 -1.26 6.94 12.89
C LEU A 828 0.13 7.34 13.37
#